data_AF-A0A9X9MCK0-F1
#
_entry.id   AF-A0A9X9MCK0-F1
#
_cell.length_a   1.000
_cell.length_b   1.000
_cell.length_c   1.000
_cell.angle_alpha   90.00
_cell.angle_beta   90.00
_cell.angle_gamma   90.00
#
_symmetry.space_group_name_H-M   'P 1'
#
loop_
_entity.id
_entity.type
_entity.pdbx_description
1 polymer ?
#
loop_
_entity_poly.entity_id
_entity_poly.type
_entity_poly.pdbx_seq_one_letter_code
_entity_poly.pdbx_strand_id
1 'polypeptide(L)'
;KELLKLLALLEKYKEEKTRTATVRFSDDKDGVLPVKTFLEYLECEKDVVNVKKISEEEYVALGSFFFWKCLHGESSTEDMCHTLESAGLSPQLLLSLLLSVWLSKEKDILDKPQSVCCLHTMLSLLSKMKVAIDETWDSQSVSPWWQQMRTACIQSENNGAALLSAHVGHSIAAQISNSMTEKKFSQTVSGADSEALTDSWEALSLDMEYWKLLLKQLEDCLLLQTLLHSKASTPASKVSSLQAEPLPRLSVKKLLEGGKGGIADSVAKWIFKQDFSPEVLKLASKERDAENPDEPKEGINRGLLEASEVEMTLGAIPDLLHLAYKQFPCSLELDVLHAHCCWEYVVQWNKDPEEARFFVRSIEHLKHILNAHVQNGIALMMWNTFLVKRFSAATYLMDKVGKSPKDRLCRRDVGMSDTAMTSFLGSCLDLLQTLMEADVSRDEMQAPVLDTEDAWLTVEGPISIVELALEQKHVHYPLVEHHSVLCSVLYAVMRFSLKTVKPLSLFDSKGKNAFFKDLTSIQLLPSGEMDPNFISVRQQFLLKVVSAAVQAQHSVMKDRESSEEAPTTPFGKDQDWPVLAVDLAHHLQVSEDVVRRHYVGELYNYGADHLGEEAILQVQDKEVLASQLLVLTGQRLAHALLHTQTREGMELLARLPPTLCTWLRAMNPQDLQNTEVPIATTAKLVNKVIELLPENHGQYSLALHLIEAVEAISLPSL
;
A
#
# COMPACT_ATOMS: atom_id res chain seq x y z
N LYS A 1 -14.57 -30.89 -16.35
CA LYS A 1 -13.52 -29.84 -16.29
C LYS A 1 -13.67 -28.99 -15.03
N GLU A 2 -14.85 -28.47 -14.72
CA GLU A 2 -15.12 -27.67 -13.49
C GLU A 2 -14.87 -28.45 -12.19
N LEU A 3 -15.34 -29.70 -12.11
CA LEU A 3 -15.11 -30.55 -10.94
C LEU A 3 -13.61 -30.78 -10.62
N LEU A 4 -12.75 -30.87 -11.65
CA LEU A 4 -11.30 -30.99 -11.44
C LEU A 4 -10.69 -29.69 -10.90
N LYS A 5 -11.19 -28.53 -11.34
CA LYS A 5 -10.76 -27.23 -10.81
C LYS A 5 -11.15 -27.07 -9.34
N LEU A 6 -12.37 -27.48 -8.99
CA LEU A 6 -12.88 -27.45 -7.62
C LEU A 6 -12.05 -28.34 -6.68
N LEU A 7 -11.74 -29.57 -7.12
CA LEU A 7 -10.89 -30.48 -6.35
C LEU A 7 -9.48 -29.92 -6.15
N ALA A 8 -8.88 -29.35 -7.17
CA ALA A 8 -7.57 -28.70 -7.07
C ALA A 8 -7.59 -27.52 -6.08
N LEU A 9 -8.67 -26.73 -6.08
CA LEU A 9 -8.83 -25.61 -5.14
C LEU A 9 -9.01 -26.10 -3.69
N LEU A 10 -9.81 -27.15 -3.47
CA LEU A 10 -10.00 -27.75 -2.14
C LEU A 10 -8.72 -28.36 -1.57
N GLU A 11 -7.91 -29.02 -2.40
CA GLU A 11 -6.60 -29.53 -1.97
C GLU A 11 -5.64 -28.38 -1.64
N LYS A 12 -5.58 -27.34 -2.47
CA LYS A 12 -4.76 -26.16 -2.18
C LYS A 12 -5.21 -25.44 -0.90
N TYR A 13 -6.51 -25.31 -0.69
CA TYR A 13 -7.08 -24.76 0.54
C TYR A 13 -6.66 -25.56 1.78
N LYS A 14 -6.73 -26.90 1.68
CA LYS A 14 -6.32 -27.82 2.74
C LYS A 14 -4.84 -27.69 3.07
N GLU A 15 -3.97 -27.63 2.06
CA GLU A 15 -2.52 -27.43 2.24
C GLU A 15 -2.20 -26.11 2.95
N GLU A 16 -2.81 -24.99 2.52
CA GLU A 16 -2.54 -23.68 3.14
C GLU A 16 -3.16 -23.56 4.55
N LYS A 17 -4.32 -24.18 4.78
CA LYS A 17 -4.96 -24.21 6.12
C LYS A 17 -4.14 -25.04 7.12
N THR A 18 -3.54 -26.14 6.69
CA THR A 18 -2.69 -26.98 7.58
C THR A 18 -1.38 -26.28 7.95
N ARG A 19 -0.79 -25.50 7.03
CA ARG A 19 0.40 -24.66 7.31
C ARG A 19 0.15 -23.53 8.31
N THR A 20 -1.09 -23.09 8.46
CA THR A 20 -1.47 -21.97 9.35
C THR A 20 -2.04 -22.42 10.70
N ALA A 21 -2.43 -23.68 10.85
CA ALA A 21 -2.99 -24.21 12.09
C ALA A 21 -1.89 -24.51 13.13
N THR A 22 -1.97 -23.83 14.29
CA THR A 22 -1.23 -24.25 15.50
C THR A 22 -1.74 -25.61 15.98
N VAL A 23 -0.79 -26.45 16.46
CA VAL A 23 -1.04 -27.80 16.97
C VAL A 23 -2.18 -27.77 17.99
N ARG A 24 -3.30 -28.41 17.67
CA ARG A 24 -4.32 -28.79 18.67
C ARG A 24 -4.01 -30.22 19.10
N PHE A 25 -3.90 -30.43 20.41
CA PHE A 25 -3.81 -31.76 20.99
C PHE A 25 -5.13 -32.49 20.75
N SER A 26 -5.04 -33.70 20.21
CA SER A 26 -6.17 -34.59 19.97
C SER A 26 -6.67 -35.13 21.31
N ASP A 27 -7.78 -34.60 21.83
CA ASP A 27 -8.39 -35.13 23.06
C ASP A 27 -9.90 -35.40 22.96
N ASP A 28 -10.49 -35.40 21.75
CA ASP A 28 -11.90 -35.74 21.60
C ASP A 28 -12.10 -37.23 21.26
N LYS A 29 -12.66 -37.96 22.23
CA LYS A 29 -13.30 -39.26 22.02
C LYS A 29 -14.62 -39.03 21.27
N ASP A 30 -14.51 -38.76 19.98
CA ASP A 30 -15.63 -38.54 19.09
C ASP A 30 -16.66 -39.68 19.18
N GLY A 31 -17.91 -39.33 19.52
CA GLY A 31 -19.05 -40.26 19.54
C GLY A 31 -19.40 -40.89 20.89
N VAL A 32 -18.78 -40.46 22.00
CA VAL A 32 -19.17 -40.90 23.36
C VAL A 32 -19.85 -39.75 24.10
N LEU A 33 -21.19 -39.75 24.10
CA LEU A 33 -21.99 -38.84 24.92
C LEU A 33 -22.56 -39.61 26.13
N PRO A 34 -22.28 -39.22 27.39
CA PRO A 34 -22.85 -39.89 28.55
C PRO A 34 -24.38 -39.84 28.52
N VAL A 35 -25.04 -40.95 28.88
CA VAL A 35 -26.52 -41.07 28.82
C VAL A 35 -27.23 -39.96 29.60
N LYS A 36 -26.69 -39.55 30.75
CA LYS A 36 -27.23 -38.45 31.54
C LYS A 36 -27.21 -37.13 30.74
N THR A 37 -26.07 -36.81 30.15
CA THR A 37 -25.86 -35.61 29.33
C THR A 37 -26.75 -35.62 28.08
N PHE A 38 -26.86 -36.77 27.43
CA PHE A 38 -27.78 -36.98 26.29
C PHE A 38 -29.24 -36.65 26.65
N LEU A 39 -29.74 -37.19 27.77
CA LEU A 39 -31.11 -36.93 28.22
C LEU A 39 -31.31 -35.48 28.69
N GLU A 40 -30.26 -34.83 29.22
CA GLU A 40 -30.31 -33.43 29.62
C GLU A 40 -30.50 -32.49 28.42
N TYR A 41 -29.97 -32.84 27.24
CA TYR A 41 -30.07 -32.03 26.03
C TYR A 41 -31.44 -32.08 25.34
N LEU A 42 -32.27 -33.09 25.65
CA LEU A 42 -33.56 -33.29 24.98
C LEU A 42 -34.74 -32.87 25.87
N GLU A 43 -35.79 -32.35 25.25
CA GLU A 43 -37.13 -32.22 25.83
C GLU A 43 -38.14 -32.96 24.96
N CYS A 44 -39.18 -33.50 25.57
CA CYS A 44 -40.26 -34.19 24.87
C CYS A 44 -41.59 -33.53 25.22
N GLU A 45 -42.27 -33.01 24.19
CA GLU A 45 -43.62 -32.45 24.30
C GLU A 45 -44.53 -33.12 23.28
N LYS A 46 -45.61 -33.78 23.74
CA LYS A 46 -46.68 -34.35 22.89
C LYS A 46 -46.14 -35.20 21.71
N ASP A 47 -45.27 -36.16 22.01
CA ASP A 47 -44.62 -37.08 21.05
C ASP A 47 -43.66 -36.41 20.05
N VAL A 48 -43.29 -35.14 20.27
CA VAL A 48 -42.23 -34.43 19.54
C VAL A 48 -41.04 -34.21 20.44
N VAL A 49 -39.85 -34.57 19.96
CA VAL A 49 -38.58 -34.34 20.66
C VAL A 49 -37.92 -33.08 20.12
N ASN A 50 -37.61 -32.15 21.03
CA ASN A 50 -36.84 -30.94 20.73
C ASN A 50 -35.50 -30.97 21.47
N VAL A 51 -34.55 -30.18 20.98
CA VAL A 51 -33.27 -29.93 21.66
C VAL A 51 -33.42 -28.68 22.53
N LYS A 52 -33.06 -28.79 23.81
CA LYS A 52 -33.04 -27.65 24.73
C LYS A 52 -32.03 -26.61 24.26
N LYS A 53 -32.17 -25.38 24.76
CA LYS A 53 -31.19 -24.31 24.52
C LYS A 53 -29.86 -24.67 25.20
N ILE A 54 -28.96 -25.26 24.43
CA ILE A 54 -27.60 -25.67 24.83
C ILE A 54 -26.55 -24.81 24.09
N SER A 55 -25.29 -24.90 24.50
CA SER A 55 -24.20 -24.21 23.79
C SER A 55 -23.92 -24.84 22.42
N GLU A 56 -23.25 -24.11 21.52
CA GLU A 56 -22.91 -24.61 20.17
C GLU A 56 -22.02 -25.87 20.23
N GLU A 57 -21.08 -25.92 21.16
CA GLU A 57 -20.20 -27.08 21.37
C GLU A 57 -20.99 -28.33 21.77
N GLU A 58 -21.96 -28.17 22.67
CA GLU A 58 -22.85 -29.25 23.10
C GLU A 58 -23.82 -29.68 21.98
N TYR A 59 -24.26 -28.73 21.16
CA TYR A 59 -25.09 -28.99 19.99
C TYR A 59 -24.34 -29.83 18.95
N VAL A 60 -23.07 -29.48 18.69
CA VAL A 60 -22.16 -30.27 17.84
C VAL A 60 -21.87 -31.64 18.45
N ALA A 61 -21.71 -31.75 19.78
CA ALA A 61 -21.51 -33.03 20.45
C ALA A 61 -22.73 -33.96 20.32
N LEU A 62 -23.94 -33.42 20.50
CA LEU A 62 -25.19 -34.16 20.29
C LEU A 62 -25.36 -34.60 18.84
N GLY A 63 -25.12 -33.70 17.89
CA GLY A 63 -25.15 -34.06 16.46
C GLY A 63 -24.09 -35.12 16.13
N SER A 64 -22.89 -35.01 16.71
CA SER A 64 -21.79 -35.96 16.46
C SER A 64 -22.17 -37.35 16.98
N PHE A 65 -22.84 -37.41 18.14
CA PHE A 65 -23.37 -38.67 18.67
C PHE A 65 -24.36 -39.33 17.69
N PHE A 66 -25.24 -38.56 17.04
CA PHE A 66 -26.20 -39.11 16.08
C PHE A 66 -25.59 -39.48 14.74
N PHE A 67 -24.76 -38.61 14.16
CA PHE A 67 -24.43 -38.68 12.73
C PHE A 67 -22.98 -39.03 12.42
N TRP A 68 -22.04 -38.88 13.36
CA TRP A 68 -20.60 -38.94 13.04
C TRP A 68 -20.15 -40.29 12.47
N LYS A 69 -20.61 -41.39 13.07
CA LYS A 69 -20.31 -42.74 12.57
C LYS A 69 -20.94 -43.01 11.21
N CYS A 70 -22.15 -42.53 10.99
CA CYS A 70 -22.84 -42.67 9.72
C CYS A 70 -22.16 -41.82 8.61
N LEU A 71 -21.63 -40.62 8.94
CA LEU A 71 -20.83 -39.78 8.04
C LEU A 71 -19.48 -40.42 7.66
N HIS A 72 -19.01 -41.36 8.46
CA HIS A 72 -17.81 -42.17 8.22
C HIS A 72 -18.10 -43.51 7.53
N GLY A 73 -19.36 -43.84 7.27
CA GLY A 73 -19.76 -45.14 6.75
C GLY A 73 -19.60 -46.30 7.75
N GLU A 74 -19.38 -46.01 9.03
CA GLU A 74 -19.23 -47.00 10.11
C GLU A 74 -20.57 -47.49 10.65
N SER A 75 -21.68 -46.86 10.27
CA SER A 75 -23.04 -47.19 10.72
C SER A 75 -24.07 -46.94 9.61
N SER A 76 -25.18 -47.67 9.67
CA SER A 76 -26.26 -47.57 8.69
C SER A 76 -26.99 -46.23 8.79
N THR A 77 -26.93 -45.45 7.72
CA THR A 77 -27.64 -44.16 7.63
C THR A 77 -29.17 -44.35 7.64
N GLU A 78 -29.67 -45.39 6.97
CA GLU A 78 -31.10 -45.69 6.86
C GLU A 78 -31.70 -46.03 8.24
N ASP A 79 -31.06 -46.93 8.98
CA ASP A 79 -31.53 -47.33 10.32
C ASP A 79 -31.50 -46.15 11.29
N MET A 80 -30.47 -45.31 11.21
CA MET A 80 -30.36 -44.11 12.05
C MET A 80 -31.47 -43.11 11.74
N CYS A 81 -31.68 -42.76 10.46
CA CYS A 81 -32.76 -41.84 10.06
C CYS A 81 -34.14 -42.36 10.49
N HIS A 82 -34.44 -43.65 10.29
CA HIS A 82 -35.69 -44.26 10.74
C HIS A 82 -35.85 -44.26 12.26
N THR A 83 -34.78 -44.49 13.01
CA THR A 83 -34.80 -44.45 14.47
C THR A 83 -35.11 -43.05 14.98
N LEU A 84 -34.49 -42.02 14.40
CA LEU A 84 -34.69 -40.63 14.78
C LEU A 84 -36.08 -40.11 14.36
N GLU A 85 -36.59 -40.54 13.20
CA GLU A 85 -37.97 -40.29 12.77
C GLU A 85 -38.99 -40.87 13.75
N SER A 86 -38.80 -42.15 14.11
CA SER A 86 -39.67 -42.86 15.04
C SER A 86 -39.61 -42.29 16.46
N ALA A 87 -38.49 -41.65 16.82
CA ALA A 87 -38.31 -40.95 18.08
C ALA A 87 -39.01 -39.57 18.13
N GLY A 88 -39.62 -39.11 17.04
CA GLY A 88 -40.37 -37.84 17.01
C GLY A 88 -39.51 -36.59 16.78
N LEU A 89 -38.29 -36.73 16.24
CA LEU A 89 -37.44 -35.59 15.86
C LEU A 89 -37.86 -35.04 14.50
N SER A 90 -38.03 -33.72 14.39
CA SER A 90 -38.41 -33.08 13.13
C SER A 90 -37.27 -33.04 12.11
N PRO A 91 -37.54 -33.12 10.79
CA PRO A 91 -36.50 -33.05 9.76
C PRO A 91 -35.73 -31.72 9.76
N GLN A 92 -36.33 -30.61 10.22
CA GLN A 92 -35.66 -29.33 10.39
C GLN A 92 -34.59 -29.38 11.49
N LEU A 93 -34.91 -30.02 12.62
CA LEU A 93 -33.99 -30.19 13.74
C LEU A 93 -32.86 -31.17 13.41
N LEU A 94 -33.17 -32.24 12.69
CA LEU A 94 -32.17 -33.19 12.21
C LEU A 94 -31.22 -32.55 11.20
N LEU A 95 -31.74 -31.71 10.29
CA LEU A 95 -30.93 -30.94 9.35
C LEU A 95 -29.98 -29.98 10.10
N SER A 96 -30.44 -29.23 11.10
CA SER A 96 -29.58 -28.31 11.85
C SER A 96 -28.50 -29.06 12.64
N LEU A 97 -28.84 -30.17 13.30
CA LEU A 97 -27.85 -31.02 14.00
C LEU A 97 -26.81 -31.57 13.02
N LEU A 98 -27.25 -32.13 11.89
CA LEU A 98 -26.35 -32.67 10.87
C LEU A 98 -25.39 -31.60 10.32
N LEU A 99 -25.92 -30.43 9.95
CA LEU A 99 -25.11 -29.33 9.42
C LEU A 99 -24.15 -28.77 10.47
N SER A 100 -24.54 -28.70 11.75
CA SER A 100 -23.65 -28.23 12.82
C SER A 100 -22.39 -29.10 12.95
N VAL A 101 -22.55 -30.42 12.82
CA VAL A 101 -21.43 -31.38 12.85
C VAL A 101 -20.59 -31.25 11.58
N TRP A 102 -21.25 -31.23 10.43
CA TRP A 102 -20.57 -31.13 9.14
C TRP A 102 -19.71 -29.86 9.05
N LEU A 103 -20.29 -28.72 9.40
CA LEU A 103 -19.61 -27.43 9.30
C LEU A 103 -18.53 -27.25 10.36
N SER A 104 -18.60 -27.92 11.52
CA SER A 104 -17.59 -27.79 12.59
C SER A 104 -16.36 -28.67 12.39
N LYS A 105 -16.47 -29.81 11.70
CA LYS A 105 -15.40 -30.81 11.54
C LYS A 105 -14.77 -30.84 10.15
N GLU A 106 -14.50 -29.66 9.58
CA GLU A 106 -14.01 -29.53 8.19
C GLU A 106 -12.71 -30.31 7.93
N LYS A 107 -11.76 -30.35 8.87
CA LYS A 107 -10.48 -31.03 8.67
C LYS A 107 -10.67 -32.50 8.35
N ASP A 108 -11.45 -33.20 9.18
CA ASP A 108 -11.74 -34.62 9.01
C ASP A 108 -12.50 -34.91 7.70
N ILE A 109 -13.38 -34.00 7.31
CA ILE A 109 -14.17 -34.09 6.06
C ILE A 109 -13.28 -33.94 4.83
N LEU A 110 -12.36 -32.98 4.82
CA LEU A 110 -11.42 -32.77 3.73
C LEU A 110 -10.36 -33.90 3.63
N ASP A 111 -10.18 -34.71 4.68
CA ASP A 111 -9.32 -35.90 4.66
C ASP A 111 -10.02 -37.14 4.11
N LYS A 112 -11.36 -37.23 4.22
CA LYS A 112 -12.14 -38.40 3.82
C LYS A 112 -13.22 -38.03 2.79
N PRO A 113 -12.92 -38.07 1.48
CA PRO A 113 -13.89 -37.67 0.45
C PRO A 113 -15.15 -38.55 0.41
N GLN A 114 -15.08 -39.79 0.92
CA GLN A 114 -16.23 -40.69 1.03
C GLN A 114 -17.35 -40.13 1.94
N SER A 115 -17.02 -39.26 2.89
CA SER A 115 -18.00 -38.63 3.77
C SER A 115 -19.01 -37.75 3.03
N VAL A 116 -18.65 -37.23 1.85
CA VAL A 116 -19.57 -36.48 0.98
C VAL A 116 -20.69 -37.39 0.45
N CYS A 117 -20.38 -38.64 0.11
CA CYS A 117 -21.39 -39.62 -0.30
C CYS A 117 -22.32 -39.98 0.85
N CYS A 118 -21.77 -40.16 2.06
CA CYS A 118 -22.57 -40.43 3.26
C CYS A 118 -23.51 -39.26 3.59
N LEU A 119 -23.04 -38.01 3.45
CA LEU A 119 -23.87 -36.81 3.61
C LEU A 119 -24.99 -36.77 2.57
N HIS A 120 -24.70 -37.09 1.31
CA HIS A 120 -25.72 -37.16 0.26
C HIS A 120 -26.83 -38.18 0.60
N THR A 121 -26.46 -39.38 1.05
CA THR A 121 -27.42 -40.39 1.47
C THR A 121 -28.27 -39.92 2.65
N MET A 122 -27.65 -39.31 3.67
CA MET A 122 -28.37 -38.73 4.82
C MET A 122 -29.38 -37.67 4.39
N LEU A 123 -28.92 -36.65 3.66
CA LEU A 123 -29.76 -35.54 3.26
C LEU A 123 -30.89 -36.00 2.32
N SER A 124 -30.64 -36.99 1.46
CA SER A 124 -31.67 -37.59 0.60
C SER A 124 -32.76 -38.28 1.43
N LEU A 125 -32.39 -39.00 2.49
CA LEU A 125 -33.34 -39.63 3.40
C LEU A 125 -34.11 -38.60 4.23
N LEU A 126 -33.41 -37.62 4.81
CA LEU A 126 -34.03 -36.52 5.58
C LEU A 126 -35.02 -35.71 4.73
N SER A 127 -34.71 -35.47 3.46
CA SER A 127 -35.61 -34.75 2.53
C SER A 127 -36.91 -35.49 2.21
N LYS A 128 -36.94 -36.82 2.40
CA LYS A 128 -38.12 -37.67 2.16
C LYS A 128 -39.00 -37.83 3.40
N MET A 129 -38.54 -37.37 4.56
CA MET A 129 -39.31 -37.43 5.80
C MET A 129 -40.56 -36.54 5.69
N LYS A 130 -41.63 -36.98 6.33
CA LYS A 130 -42.90 -36.22 6.34
C LYS A 130 -42.64 -34.84 6.95
N VAL A 131 -43.17 -33.77 6.33
CA VAL A 131 -42.99 -32.35 6.76
C VAL A 131 -41.60 -31.74 6.42
N ALA A 132 -40.70 -32.47 5.75
CA ALA A 132 -39.41 -31.89 5.30
C ALA A 132 -39.60 -30.94 4.10
N ILE A 133 -40.24 -31.43 3.03
CA ILE A 133 -40.61 -30.67 1.83
C ILE A 133 -42.08 -30.99 1.56
N ASP A 134 -42.94 -29.97 1.61
CA ASP A 134 -44.37 -30.16 1.39
C ASP A 134 -44.65 -30.57 -0.08
N GLU A 135 -45.40 -31.64 -0.31
CA GLU A 135 -45.74 -32.12 -1.66
C GLU A 135 -46.63 -31.10 -2.42
N THR A 136 -47.25 -30.15 -1.71
CA THR A 136 -48.00 -29.04 -2.30
C THR A 136 -47.19 -27.75 -2.54
N TRP A 137 -45.86 -27.80 -2.37
CA TRP A 137 -45.00 -26.62 -2.50
C TRP A 137 -45.02 -26.05 -3.93
N ASP A 138 -45.22 -24.73 -4.05
CA ASP A 138 -45.21 -24.03 -5.32
C ASP A 138 -43.77 -23.95 -5.85
N SER A 139 -43.56 -24.43 -7.07
CA SER A 139 -42.29 -24.37 -7.81
C SER A 139 -41.74 -22.95 -8.00
N GLN A 140 -42.58 -21.92 -7.83
CA GLN A 140 -42.18 -20.51 -7.88
C GLN A 140 -41.77 -19.93 -6.51
N SER A 141 -41.85 -20.72 -5.43
CA SER A 141 -41.56 -20.28 -4.07
C SER A 141 -40.31 -20.94 -3.48
N VAL A 142 -39.61 -20.23 -2.59
CA VAL A 142 -38.35 -20.66 -1.99
C VAL A 142 -38.60 -21.63 -0.82
N SER A 143 -38.15 -22.88 -0.94
CA SER A 143 -38.32 -23.88 0.12
C SER A 143 -37.66 -23.45 1.45
N PRO A 144 -38.41 -23.42 2.57
CA PRO A 144 -37.86 -23.06 3.89
C PRO A 144 -36.78 -24.04 4.36
N TRP A 145 -36.90 -25.31 4.00
CA TRP A 145 -35.93 -26.35 4.37
C TRP A 145 -34.59 -26.14 3.65
N TRP A 146 -34.64 -25.86 2.34
CA TRP A 146 -33.43 -25.48 1.60
C TRP A 146 -32.88 -24.14 2.05
N GLN A 147 -33.74 -23.19 2.40
CA GLN A 147 -33.31 -21.92 2.96
C GLN A 147 -32.54 -22.08 4.26
N GLN A 148 -33.01 -22.95 5.18
CA GLN A 148 -32.29 -23.28 6.41
C GLN A 148 -30.87 -23.78 6.13
N MET A 149 -30.72 -24.69 5.15
CA MET A 149 -29.42 -25.22 4.76
C MET A 149 -28.52 -24.15 4.12
N ARG A 150 -29.06 -23.33 3.21
CA ARG A 150 -28.33 -22.22 2.58
C ARG A 150 -27.86 -21.22 3.63
N THR A 151 -28.71 -20.84 4.57
CA THR A 151 -28.35 -19.92 5.67
C THR A 151 -27.21 -20.47 6.53
N ALA A 152 -27.22 -21.77 6.87
CA ALA A 152 -26.12 -22.39 7.60
C ALA A 152 -24.79 -22.35 6.82
N CYS A 153 -24.84 -22.60 5.51
CA CYS A 153 -23.65 -22.52 4.64
C CYS A 153 -23.12 -21.07 4.54
N ILE A 154 -24.01 -20.09 4.37
CA ILE A 154 -23.67 -18.65 4.27
C ILE A 154 -22.97 -18.14 5.54
N GLN A 155 -23.36 -18.65 6.71
CA GLN A 155 -22.81 -18.24 8.00
C GLN A 155 -21.46 -18.91 8.35
N SER A 156 -21.18 -20.08 7.77
CA SER A 156 -19.98 -20.87 8.11
C SER A 156 -18.69 -20.17 7.69
N GLU A 157 -17.70 -20.16 8.59
CA GLU A 157 -16.32 -19.75 8.31
C GLU A 157 -15.44 -20.90 7.80
N ASN A 158 -15.97 -22.14 7.85
CA ASN A 158 -15.33 -23.32 7.29
C ASN A 158 -15.82 -23.50 5.84
N ASN A 159 -15.13 -22.78 4.94
CA ASN A 159 -15.50 -22.60 3.54
C ASN A 159 -15.52 -23.91 2.73
N GLY A 160 -14.58 -24.83 2.98
CA GLY A 160 -14.53 -26.12 2.30
C GLY A 160 -15.70 -27.02 2.70
N ALA A 161 -16.01 -27.10 4.00
CA ALA A 161 -17.18 -27.84 4.49
C ALA A 161 -18.48 -27.26 3.95
N ALA A 162 -18.64 -25.92 4.00
CA ALA A 162 -19.83 -25.23 3.52
C ALA A 162 -20.07 -25.46 2.02
N LEU A 163 -19.01 -25.35 1.20
CA LEU A 163 -19.07 -25.60 -0.24
C LEU A 163 -19.48 -27.04 -0.56
N LEU A 164 -18.87 -28.02 0.10
CA LEU A 164 -19.22 -29.43 -0.09
C LEU A 164 -20.68 -29.72 0.32
N SER A 165 -21.15 -29.17 1.44
CA SER A 165 -22.55 -29.32 1.82
C SER A 165 -23.50 -28.66 0.82
N ALA A 166 -23.16 -27.47 0.31
CA ALA A 166 -23.98 -26.77 -0.67
C ALA A 166 -24.07 -27.55 -2.00
N HIS A 167 -22.98 -28.18 -2.46
CA HIS A 167 -23.02 -29.04 -3.65
C HIS A 167 -23.93 -30.26 -3.45
N VAL A 168 -23.88 -30.89 -2.27
CA VAL A 168 -24.76 -32.01 -1.94
C VAL A 168 -26.22 -31.57 -1.87
N GLY A 169 -26.51 -30.44 -1.21
CA GLY A 169 -27.85 -29.86 -1.13
C GLY A 169 -28.42 -29.52 -2.51
N HIS A 170 -27.63 -28.84 -3.35
CA HIS A 170 -27.98 -28.51 -4.73
C HIS A 170 -28.26 -29.77 -5.58
N SER A 171 -27.42 -30.80 -5.47
CA SER A 171 -27.61 -32.08 -6.18
C SER A 171 -28.94 -32.74 -5.82
N ILE A 172 -29.26 -32.79 -4.52
CA ILE A 172 -30.53 -33.39 -4.04
C ILE A 172 -31.72 -32.52 -4.45
N ALA A 173 -31.62 -31.20 -4.32
CA ALA A 173 -32.66 -30.26 -4.77
C ALA A 173 -32.96 -30.43 -6.27
N ALA A 174 -31.92 -30.60 -7.10
CA ALA A 174 -32.07 -30.86 -8.52
C ALA A 174 -32.74 -32.21 -8.81
N GLN A 175 -32.36 -33.27 -8.09
CA GLN A 175 -33.00 -34.58 -8.22
C GLN A 175 -34.49 -34.53 -7.84
N ILE A 176 -34.83 -33.84 -6.76
CA ILE A 176 -36.22 -33.69 -6.30
C ILE A 176 -37.03 -32.88 -7.32
N SER A 177 -36.49 -31.75 -7.78
CA SER A 177 -37.14 -30.92 -8.80
C SER A 177 -37.43 -31.71 -10.08
N ASN A 178 -36.43 -32.43 -10.61
CA ASN A 178 -36.60 -33.28 -11.79
C ASN A 178 -37.62 -34.40 -11.58
N SER A 179 -37.62 -35.04 -10.41
CA SER A 179 -38.61 -36.09 -10.12
C SER A 179 -40.04 -35.53 -10.03
N MET A 180 -40.20 -34.26 -9.62
CA MET A 180 -41.49 -33.61 -9.48
C MET A 180 -42.03 -33.11 -10.82
N THR A 181 -41.16 -32.63 -11.71
CA THR A 181 -41.51 -32.30 -13.10
C THR A 181 -41.89 -33.56 -13.87
N GLU A 182 -41.16 -34.66 -13.72
CA GLU A 182 -41.50 -35.96 -14.33
C GLU A 182 -42.86 -36.49 -13.84
N LYS A 183 -43.16 -36.41 -12.53
CA LYS A 183 -44.47 -36.82 -11.98
C LYS A 183 -45.62 -35.95 -12.51
N LYS A 184 -45.43 -34.62 -12.60
CA LYS A 184 -46.43 -33.69 -13.17
C LYS A 184 -46.66 -33.95 -14.65
N PHE A 185 -45.61 -34.23 -15.43
CA PHE A 185 -45.68 -34.59 -16.84
C PHE A 185 -46.42 -35.92 -17.05
N SER A 186 -46.12 -36.92 -16.22
CA SER A 186 -46.80 -38.23 -16.24
C SER A 186 -48.30 -38.13 -15.95
N GLN A 187 -48.69 -37.21 -15.06
CA GLN A 187 -50.09 -36.94 -14.73
C GLN A 187 -50.83 -36.15 -15.81
N THR A 188 -50.16 -35.24 -16.52
CA THR A 188 -50.76 -34.47 -17.63
C THR A 188 -50.93 -35.29 -18.90
N VAL A 189 -50.05 -36.26 -19.19
CA VAL A 189 -50.17 -37.17 -20.36
C VAL A 189 -51.39 -38.11 -20.27
N SER A 190 -52.01 -38.25 -19.09
CA SER A 190 -53.24 -39.05 -18.91
C SER A 190 -54.55 -38.27 -19.18
N GLY A 191 -54.47 -36.96 -19.44
CA GLY A 191 -55.61 -36.12 -19.84
C GLY A 191 -55.34 -35.50 -21.21
N ALA A 192 -56.17 -35.85 -22.21
CA ALA A 192 -56.05 -35.31 -23.55
C ALA A 192 -56.20 -33.77 -23.54
N ASP A 193 -55.15 -33.05 -23.93
CA ASP A 193 -55.19 -31.88 -24.82
C ASP A 193 -53.76 -31.50 -25.22
N SER A 194 -53.43 -31.74 -26.49
CA SER A 194 -52.07 -31.69 -27.05
C SER A 194 -51.59 -30.28 -27.42
N GLU A 195 -52.31 -29.22 -27.07
CA GLU A 195 -51.99 -27.83 -27.47
C GLU A 195 -51.30 -27.00 -26.37
N ALA A 196 -51.19 -27.51 -25.14
CA ALA A 196 -50.46 -26.86 -24.04
C ALA A 196 -48.99 -27.35 -23.89
N LEU A 197 -48.56 -28.30 -24.73
CA LEU A 197 -47.27 -29.00 -24.57
C LEU A 197 -46.04 -28.21 -25.06
N THR A 198 -46.23 -27.04 -25.66
CA THR A 198 -45.12 -26.20 -26.18
C THR A 198 -44.72 -25.04 -25.27
N ASP A 199 -45.43 -24.78 -24.17
CA ASP A 199 -45.06 -23.74 -23.18
C ASP A 199 -44.17 -24.27 -22.05
N SER A 200 -43.73 -25.53 -22.12
CA SER A 200 -42.72 -26.14 -21.25
C SER A 200 -41.29 -25.70 -21.63
N TRP A 201 -41.08 -24.41 -21.87
CA TRP A 201 -39.73 -23.84 -21.84
C TRP A 201 -39.33 -23.72 -20.37
N GLU A 202 -38.20 -24.34 -20.02
CA GLU A 202 -37.63 -24.50 -18.68
C GLU A 202 -37.94 -23.33 -17.74
N ALA A 203 -38.97 -23.45 -16.89
CA ALA A 203 -39.16 -22.55 -15.78
C ALA A 203 -38.00 -22.80 -14.80
N LEU A 204 -36.97 -21.96 -14.85
CA LEU A 204 -35.92 -21.90 -13.84
C LEU A 204 -36.60 -21.72 -12.49
N SER A 205 -36.58 -22.76 -11.65
CA SER A 205 -37.10 -22.63 -10.29
C SER A 205 -36.20 -21.65 -9.54
N LEU A 206 -36.79 -20.65 -8.90
CA LEU A 206 -36.08 -19.65 -8.10
C LEU A 206 -35.11 -20.27 -7.08
N ASP A 207 -35.46 -21.43 -6.49
CA ASP A 207 -34.59 -22.19 -5.60
C ASP A 207 -33.27 -22.63 -6.26
N MET A 208 -33.29 -22.98 -7.54
CA MET A 208 -32.11 -23.42 -8.30
C MET A 208 -31.16 -22.24 -8.57
N GLU A 209 -31.70 -21.05 -8.80
CA GLU A 209 -30.90 -19.83 -8.95
C GLU A 209 -30.22 -19.46 -7.63
N TYR A 210 -30.93 -19.54 -6.50
CA TYR A 210 -30.33 -19.34 -5.18
C TYR A 210 -29.23 -20.36 -4.85
N TRP A 211 -29.36 -21.61 -5.29
CA TRP A 211 -28.30 -22.59 -5.15
C TRP A 211 -27.08 -22.27 -6.02
N LYS A 212 -27.29 -21.93 -7.29
CA LYS A 212 -26.19 -21.53 -8.20
C LYS A 212 -25.45 -20.30 -7.68
N LEU A 213 -26.18 -19.30 -7.20
CA LEU A 213 -25.61 -18.10 -6.58
C LEU A 213 -24.79 -18.46 -5.34
N LEU A 214 -25.35 -19.25 -4.42
CA LEU A 214 -24.64 -19.66 -3.21
C LEU A 214 -23.37 -20.46 -3.52
N LEU A 215 -23.44 -21.41 -4.46
CA LEU A 215 -22.28 -22.18 -4.88
C LEU A 215 -21.18 -21.26 -5.41
N LYS A 216 -21.55 -20.29 -6.25
CA LYS A 216 -20.61 -19.29 -6.75
C LYS A 216 -19.98 -18.48 -5.62
N GLN A 217 -20.77 -17.96 -4.68
CA GLN A 217 -20.29 -17.20 -3.53
C GLN A 217 -19.38 -18.02 -2.62
N LEU A 218 -19.67 -19.31 -2.41
CA LEU A 218 -18.84 -20.21 -1.60
C LEU A 218 -17.52 -20.58 -2.30
N GLU A 219 -17.53 -20.79 -3.62
CA GLU A 219 -16.30 -20.97 -4.41
C GLU A 219 -15.40 -19.72 -4.33
N ASP A 220 -16.00 -18.54 -4.51
CA ASP A 220 -15.35 -17.24 -4.38
C ASP A 220 -14.74 -17.05 -2.98
N CYS A 221 -15.51 -17.37 -1.93
CA CYS A 221 -15.06 -17.27 -0.55
C CYS A 221 -13.94 -18.27 -0.23
N LEU A 222 -14.02 -19.50 -0.76
CA LEU A 222 -12.97 -20.52 -0.62
C LEU A 222 -11.66 -20.06 -1.29
N LEU A 223 -11.73 -19.53 -2.50
CA LEU A 223 -10.57 -18.99 -3.22
C LEU A 223 -9.93 -17.86 -2.42
N LEU A 224 -10.73 -16.89 -1.98
CA LEU A 224 -10.24 -15.76 -1.21
C LEU A 224 -9.61 -16.21 0.12
N GLN A 225 -10.26 -17.10 0.86
CA GLN A 225 -9.70 -17.66 2.10
C GLN A 225 -8.40 -18.44 1.84
N THR A 226 -8.28 -19.13 0.70
CA THR A 226 -7.05 -19.82 0.28
C THR A 226 -5.91 -18.82 0.06
N LEU A 227 -6.19 -17.70 -0.62
CA LEU A 227 -5.24 -16.60 -0.78
C LEU A 227 -4.81 -16.02 0.57
N LEU A 228 -5.74 -15.73 1.46
CA LEU A 228 -5.44 -15.17 2.78
C LEU A 228 -4.63 -16.11 3.68
N HIS A 229 -4.73 -17.43 3.48
CA HIS A 229 -3.91 -18.42 4.19
C HIS A 229 -2.50 -18.56 3.63
N SER A 230 -2.28 -18.20 2.37
CA SER A 230 -0.97 -18.30 1.73
C SER A 230 0.05 -17.37 2.41
N LYS A 231 1.28 -17.86 2.56
CA LYS A 231 2.41 -17.14 3.17
C LYS A 231 3.60 -17.14 2.23
N ALA A 232 4.24 -15.99 2.08
CA ALA A 232 5.48 -15.90 1.32
C ALA A 232 6.59 -16.70 2.03
N SER A 233 7.45 -17.36 1.25
CA SER A 233 8.59 -18.13 1.77
C SER A 233 9.78 -17.23 2.07
N THR A 234 9.55 -16.10 2.74
CA THR A 234 10.64 -15.16 3.09
C THR A 234 11.18 -15.43 4.49
N PRO A 235 12.50 -15.60 4.67
CA PRO A 235 13.10 -15.72 5.98
C PRO A 235 13.08 -14.33 6.64
N ALA A 236 12.21 -14.16 7.64
CA ALA A 236 12.23 -13.06 8.60
C ALA A 236 12.17 -11.63 8.00
N SER A 237 11.08 -11.26 7.35
CA SER A 237 10.66 -9.85 7.41
C SER A 237 10.21 -9.56 8.84
N LYS A 238 10.99 -8.78 9.57
CA LYS A 238 10.63 -8.21 10.88
C LYS A 238 9.54 -7.14 10.70
N VAL A 239 8.42 -7.45 10.07
CA VAL A 239 7.18 -6.78 10.48
C VAL A 239 6.99 -7.26 11.91
N SER A 240 7.21 -6.35 12.88
CA SER A 240 7.12 -6.67 14.29
C SER A 240 5.86 -7.51 14.50
N SER A 241 6.04 -8.78 14.85
CA SER A 241 4.99 -9.80 14.97
C SER A 241 3.91 -9.45 16.01
N LEU A 242 4.03 -8.27 16.62
CA LEU A 242 3.21 -7.72 17.69
C LEU A 242 2.02 -6.89 17.18
N GLN A 243 1.93 -6.53 15.89
CA GLN A 243 0.98 -5.47 15.46
C GLN A 243 -0.06 -5.84 14.39
N ALA A 244 0.12 -6.92 13.62
CA ALA A 244 -0.89 -7.32 12.64
C ALA A 244 -2.03 -8.09 13.32
N GLU A 245 -3.24 -7.51 13.32
CA GLU A 245 -4.47 -8.22 13.70
C GLU A 245 -4.57 -9.56 12.93
N PRO A 246 -5.12 -10.62 13.55
CA PRO A 246 -5.32 -11.87 12.85
C PRO A 246 -6.19 -11.62 11.61
N LEU A 247 -5.78 -12.20 10.47
CA LEU A 247 -6.56 -12.07 9.24
C LEU A 247 -7.98 -12.59 9.47
N PRO A 248 -8.99 -11.91 8.92
CA PRO A 248 -10.37 -12.29 9.14
C PRO A 248 -10.63 -13.69 8.60
N ARG A 249 -11.39 -14.48 9.36
CA ARG A 249 -12.02 -15.69 8.84
C ARG A 249 -13.25 -15.27 8.06
N LEU A 250 -13.24 -15.56 6.76
CA LEU A 250 -14.29 -15.17 5.84
C LEU A 250 -15.43 -16.19 5.83
N SER A 251 -16.63 -15.66 5.63
CA SER A 251 -17.83 -16.38 5.25
C SER A 251 -18.59 -15.54 4.23
N VAL A 252 -19.50 -16.13 3.47
CA VAL A 252 -20.35 -15.39 2.53
C VAL A 252 -21.10 -14.27 3.25
N LYS A 253 -21.62 -14.54 4.45
CA LYS A 253 -22.28 -13.54 5.28
C LYS A 253 -21.39 -12.32 5.55
N LYS A 254 -20.16 -12.55 6.00
CA LYS A 254 -19.23 -11.45 6.33
C LYS A 254 -18.81 -10.64 5.11
N LEU A 255 -18.67 -11.29 3.96
CA LEU A 255 -18.38 -10.59 2.71
C LEU A 255 -19.57 -9.74 2.25
N LEU A 256 -20.80 -10.26 2.37
CA LEU A 256 -22.02 -9.50 2.10
C LEU A 256 -22.19 -8.31 3.06
N GLU A 257 -21.87 -8.49 4.34
CA GLU A 257 -21.91 -7.44 5.38
C GLU A 257 -20.75 -6.44 5.28
N GLY A 258 -19.72 -6.76 4.50
CA GLY A 258 -18.47 -6.01 4.38
C GLY A 258 -18.54 -4.78 3.48
N GLY A 259 -19.66 -4.58 2.78
CA GLY A 259 -19.80 -3.50 1.79
C GLY A 259 -18.97 -3.78 0.52
N LYS A 260 -19.11 -2.91 -0.48
CA LYS A 260 -18.43 -3.10 -1.79
C LYS A 260 -16.90 -3.13 -1.70
N GLY A 261 -16.33 -2.53 -0.65
CA GLY A 261 -14.89 -2.57 -0.38
C GLY A 261 -14.41 -3.79 0.42
N GLY A 262 -15.31 -4.66 0.91
CA GLY A 262 -14.96 -5.71 1.87
C GLY A 262 -13.97 -6.75 1.35
N ILE A 263 -14.05 -7.11 0.06
CA ILE A 263 -13.11 -8.02 -0.60
C ILE A 263 -11.74 -7.35 -0.73
N ALA A 264 -11.69 -6.13 -1.26
CA ALA A 264 -10.45 -5.36 -1.43
C ALA A 264 -9.76 -5.10 -0.08
N ASP A 265 -10.51 -4.75 0.95
CA ASP A 265 -10.03 -4.56 2.33
C ASP A 265 -9.40 -5.83 2.91
N SER A 266 -10.05 -6.99 2.70
CA SER A 266 -9.52 -8.28 3.15
C SER A 266 -8.19 -8.62 2.48
N VAL A 267 -8.07 -8.38 1.16
CA VAL A 267 -6.82 -8.59 0.41
C VAL A 267 -5.76 -7.58 0.81
N ALA A 268 -6.10 -6.31 1.02
CA ALA A 268 -5.17 -5.27 1.46
C ALA A 268 -4.53 -5.59 2.81
N LYS A 269 -5.32 -6.09 3.78
CA LYS A 269 -4.81 -6.55 5.09
C LYS A 269 -3.84 -7.73 4.95
N TRP A 270 -4.10 -8.63 4.00
CA TRP A 270 -3.16 -9.71 3.70
C TRP A 270 -1.89 -9.20 3.02
N ILE A 271 -1.99 -8.31 2.04
CA ILE A 271 -0.83 -7.65 1.40
C ILE A 271 0.05 -6.96 2.44
N PHE A 272 -0.55 -6.19 3.36
CA PHE A 272 0.15 -5.55 4.47
C PHE A 272 0.90 -6.57 5.33
N LYS A 273 0.23 -7.67 5.69
CA LYS A 273 0.82 -8.71 6.54
C LYS A 273 1.99 -9.44 5.87
N GLN A 274 1.98 -9.57 4.54
CA GLN A 274 3.07 -10.16 3.78
C GLN A 274 4.16 -9.15 3.39
N ASP A 275 3.92 -7.84 3.56
CA ASP A 275 4.79 -6.72 3.18
C ASP A 275 5.22 -6.75 1.69
N PHE A 276 4.25 -7.01 0.80
CA PHE A 276 4.50 -6.98 -0.64
C PHE A 276 4.68 -5.55 -1.18
N SER A 277 5.62 -5.39 -2.11
CA SER A 277 5.75 -4.13 -2.83
C SER A 277 4.59 -3.94 -3.83
N PRO A 278 4.18 -2.68 -4.10
CA PRO A 278 3.11 -2.38 -5.06
C PRO A 278 3.33 -2.98 -6.46
N GLU A 279 4.58 -3.12 -6.90
CA GLU A 279 4.93 -3.65 -8.22
C GLU A 279 4.57 -5.13 -8.40
N VAL A 280 4.59 -5.93 -7.32
CA VAL A 280 4.21 -7.36 -7.38
C VAL A 280 2.75 -7.52 -7.80
N LEU A 281 1.87 -6.61 -7.38
CA LEU A 281 0.45 -6.64 -7.73
C LEU A 281 0.23 -6.39 -9.22
N LYS A 282 0.99 -5.45 -9.80
CA LYS A 282 0.95 -5.18 -11.25
C LYS A 282 1.44 -6.39 -12.04
N LEU A 283 2.53 -7.04 -11.64
CA LEU A 283 3.07 -8.20 -12.34
C LEU A 283 2.06 -9.37 -12.39
N ALA A 284 1.39 -9.68 -11.28
CA ALA A 284 0.38 -10.73 -11.23
C ALA A 284 -0.87 -10.43 -12.10
N SER A 285 -1.13 -9.14 -12.39
CA SER A 285 -2.23 -8.71 -13.27
C SER A 285 -1.90 -8.77 -14.78
N LYS A 286 -0.61 -8.62 -15.15
CA LYS A 286 -0.12 -8.42 -16.53
C LYS A 286 -0.01 -9.67 -17.40
N GLU A 287 -0.17 -10.87 -16.85
CA GLU A 287 -0.28 -12.10 -17.66
C GLU A 287 -1.52 -12.12 -18.59
N ARG A 288 -2.35 -11.06 -18.57
CA ARG A 288 -3.38 -10.78 -19.57
C ARG A 288 -2.86 -10.30 -20.93
N ASP A 289 -1.71 -9.63 -21.01
CA ASP A 289 -1.33 -8.90 -22.24
C ASP A 289 -0.40 -9.68 -23.18
N ALA A 290 0.08 -10.85 -22.77
CA ALA A 290 0.96 -11.68 -23.60
C ALA A 290 0.23 -12.44 -24.74
N GLU A 291 -1.11 -12.39 -24.79
CA GLU A 291 -1.92 -13.05 -25.84
C GLU A 291 -2.36 -12.12 -26.99
N ASN A 292 -1.93 -10.84 -27.03
CA ASN A 292 -2.17 -9.95 -28.17
C ASN A 292 -0.92 -9.86 -29.08
N PRO A 293 -0.95 -10.35 -30.34
CA PRO A 293 0.25 -10.43 -31.19
C PRO A 293 0.78 -9.12 -31.79
N ASP A 294 0.07 -7.99 -31.64
CA ASP A 294 0.22 -6.83 -32.53
C ASP A 294 0.90 -5.59 -31.93
N GLU A 295 1.50 -5.64 -30.73
CA GLU A 295 2.34 -4.54 -30.22
C GLU A 295 3.85 -4.79 -30.38
N PRO A 296 4.62 -3.82 -30.92
CA PRO A 296 6.05 -3.96 -31.10
C PRO A 296 6.76 -4.00 -29.74
N LYS A 297 7.45 -5.12 -29.49
CA LYS A 297 8.28 -5.36 -28.30
C LYS A 297 9.53 -4.48 -28.31
N GLU A 298 9.45 -3.27 -27.79
CA GLU A 298 10.64 -2.49 -27.42
C GLU A 298 11.02 -2.75 -25.95
N GLY A 299 12.25 -3.24 -25.73
CA GLY A 299 12.91 -3.17 -24.42
C GLY A 299 12.80 -4.37 -23.46
N ILE A 300 12.66 -5.60 -23.95
CA ILE A 300 12.65 -6.80 -23.10
C ILE A 300 14.09 -7.18 -22.71
N ASN A 301 14.59 -6.65 -21.58
CA ASN A 301 15.69 -7.29 -20.86
C ASN A 301 15.76 -6.94 -19.36
N ARG A 302 14.99 -5.95 -18.86
CA ARG A 302 14.99 -5.60 -17.43
C ARG A 302 13.86 -6.26 -16.61
N GLY A 303 12.66 -6.42 -17.18
CA GLY A 303 11.52 -7.01 -16.48
C GLY A 303 11.54 -8.54 -16.33
N LEU A 304 12.29 -9.25 -17.19
CA LEU A 304 12.38 -10.72 -17.13
C LEU A 304 13.23 -11.22 -15.95
N LEU A 305 14.21 -10.43 -15.53
CA LEU A 305 15.09 -10.75 -14.41
C LEU A 305 14.38 -10.52 -13.07
N GLU A 306 13.63 -9.42 -12.93
CA GLU A 306 12.82 -9.14 -11.74
C GLU A 306 11.67 -10.14 -11.56
N ALA A 307 10.98 -10.53 -12.64
CA ALA A 307 9.92 -11.55 -12.57
C ALA A 307 10.45 -12.92 -12.10
N SER A 308 11.63 -13.33 -12.57
CA SER A 308 12.24 -14.62 -12.22
C SER A 308 12.70 -14.70 -10.76
N GLU A 309 13.14 -13.60 -10.15
CA GLU A 309 13.53 -13.54 -8.72
C GLU A 309 12.31 -13.47 -7.79
N VAL A 310 11.26 -12.76 -8.22
CA VAL A 310 9.97 -12.64 -7.53
C VAL A 310 9.24 -14.00 -7.51
N GLU A 311 9.28 -14.76 -8.60
CA GLU A 311 8.67 -16.10 -8.69
C GLU A 311 9.37 -17.12 -7.76
N MET A 312 10.70 -17.07 -7.62
CA MET A 312 11.45 -17.94 -6.70
C MET A 312 11.17 -17.68 -5.21
N THR A 313 10.72 -16.48 -4.83
CA THR A 313 10.50 -16.08 -3.43
C THR A 313 9.04 -16.13 -2.99
N LEU A 314 8.09 -15.93 -3.91
CA LEU A 314 6.65 -15.91 -3.63
C LEU A 314 5.92 -17.26 -3.83
N GLY A 315 6.55 -18.26 -4.44
CA GLY A 315 5.96 -19.59 -4.59
C GLY A 315 4.62 -19.56 -5.34
N ALA A 316 3.58 -20.21 -4.80
CA ALA A 316 2.26 -20.33 -5.45
C ALA A 316 1.33 -19.10 -5.29
N ILE A 317 1.85 -17.98 -4.77
CA ILE A 317 1.09 -16.76 -4.46
C ILE A 317 0.68 -15.99 -5.72
N PRO A 318 1.56 -15.75 -6.72
CA PRO A 318 1.18 -15.05 -7.94
C PRO A 318 0.03 -15.75 -8.67
N ASP A 319 0.04 -17.09 -8.73
CA ASP A 319 -1.05 -17.88 -9.32
C ASP A 319 -2.39 -17.69 -8.60
N LEU A 320 -2.39 -17.67 -7.26
CA LEU A 320 -3.61 -17.44 -6.47
C LEU A 320 -4.12 -16.02 -6.65
N LEU A 321 -3.22 -15.04 -6.66
CA LEU A 321 -3.57 -13.65 -6.83
C LEU A 321 -4.13 -13.40 -8.24
N HIS A 322 -3.55 -14.03 -9.26
CA HIS A 322 -4.05 -14.01 -10.62
C HIS A 322 -5.45 -14.64 -10.73
N LEU A 323 -5.67 -15.79 -10.08
CA LEU A 323 -6.98 -16.42 -10.02
C LEU A 323 -8.00 -15.52 -9.29
N ALA A 324 -7.59 -14.83 -8.22
CA ALA A 324 -8.43 -13.87 -7.52
C ALA A 324 -8.78 -12.67 -8.41
N TYR A 325 -7.85 -12.12 -9.18
CA TYR A 325 -8.15 -11.05 -10.16
C TYR A 325 -9.15 -11.48 -11.23
N LYS A 326 -9.08 -12.73 -11.69
CA LYS A 326 -10.07 -13.29 -12.63
C LYS A 326 -11.44 -13.46 -11.98
N GLN A 327 -11.46 -13.77 -10.70
CA GLN A 327 -12.68 -14.07 -9.96
C GLN A 327 -13.40 -12.81 -9.44
N PHE A 328 -12.64 -11.75 -9.17
CA PHE A 328 -13.11 -10.47 -8.62
C PHE A 328 -12.60 -9.28 -9.45
N PRO A 329 -13.04 -9.16 -10.71
CA PRO A 329 -12.50 -8.14 -11.63
C PRO A 329 -12.82 -6.70 -11.21
N CYS A 330 -13.91 -6.47 -10.47
CA CYS A 330 -14.32 -5.13 -10.02
C CYS A 330 -13.72 -4.84 -8.64
N SER A 331 -13.90 -5.76 -7.70
CA SER A 331 -13.43 -5.61 -6.31
C SER A 331 -11.91 -5.61 -6.18
N LEU A 332 -11.19 -6.29 -7.09
CA LEU A 332 -9.72 -6.33 -7.14
C LEU A 332 -9.15 -5.62 -8.37
N GLU A 333 -9.89 -4.68 -8.95
CA GLU A 333 -9.31 -3.72 -9.89
C GLU A 333 -8.10 -3.03 -9.25
N LEU A 334 -7.04 -2.79 -10.02
CA LEU A 334 -5.75 -2.33 -9.47
C LEU A 334 -5.89 -1.03 -8.68
N ASP A 335 -6.63 -0.04 -9.18
CA ASP A 335 -6.83 1.24 -8.48
C ASP A 335 -7.61 1.04 -7.18
N VAL A 336 -8.61 0.17 -7.18
CA VAL A 336 -9.40 -0.18 -5.99
C VAL A 336 -8.51 -0.87 -4.95
N LEU A 337 -7.70 -1.83 -5.37
CA LEU A 337 -6.80 -2.57 -4.49
C LEU A 337 -5.69 -1.68 -3.94
N HIS A 338 -5.06 -0.85 -4.78
CA HIS A 338 -4.04 0.11 -4.34
C HIS A 338 -4.62 1.16 -3.39
N ALA A 339 -5.84 1.63 -3.59
CA ALA A 339 -6.53 2.52 -2.65
C ALA A 339 -6.73 1.87 -1.28
N HIS A 340 -7.20 0.62 -1.22
CA HIS A 340 -7.36 -0.11 0.05
C HIS A 340 -6.01 -0.42 0.71
N CYS A 341 -4.99 -0.81 -0.06
CA CYS A 341 -3.64 -1.00 0.48
C CYS A 341 -3.09 0.31 1.06
N CYS A 342 -3.17 1.40 0.31
CA CYS A 342 -2.76 2.73 0.74
C CYS A 342 -3.42 3.10 2.08
N TRP A 343 -4.74 2.89 2.19
CA TRP A 343 -5.49 3.16 3.40
C TRP A 343 -5.10 2.27 4.59
N GLU A 344 -4.92 0.96 4.36
CA GLU A 344 -4.49 0.03 5.40
C GLU A 344 -3.11 0.42 5.95
N TYR A 345 -2.12 0.68 5.07
CA TYR A 345 -0.77 1.07 5.49
C TYR A 345 -0.77 2.39 6.31
N VAL A 346 -1.56 3.41 5.93
CA VAL A 346 -1.61 4.67 6.71
C VAL A 346 -2.35 4.50 8.04
N VAL A 347 -3.36 3.63 8.12
CA VAL A 347 -4.03 3.28 9.38
C VAL A 347 -3.06 2.59 10.33
N GLN A 348 -2.24 1.66 9.83
CA GLN A 348 -1.23 0.97 10.63
C GLN A 348 -0.11 1.91 11.09
N TRP A 349 0.38 2.79 10.20
CA TRP A 349 1.29 3.86 10.59
C TRP A 349 0.68 4.79 11.66
N ASN A 350 -0.61 5.12 11.56
CA ASN A 350 -1.26 5.97 12.54
C ASN A 350 -1.35 5.31 13.93
N LYS A 351 -1.43 3.96 13.99
CA LYS A 351 -1.36 3.18 15.23
C LYS A 351 0.05 3.17 15.82
N ASP A 352 1.09 3.07 14.98
CA ASP A 352 2.49 3.16 15.38
C ASP A 352 3.31 4.13 14.50
N PRO A 353 3.35 5.43 14.85
CA PRO A 353 4.01 6.44 14.04
C PRO A 353 5.55 6.32 13.97
N GLU A 354 6.16 5.46 14.78
CA GLU A 354 7.62 5.21 14.73
C GLU A 354 8.01 4.38 13.50
N GLU A 355 7.11 3.52 13.00
CA GLU A 355 7.34 2.68 11.82
C GLU A 355 7.09 3.47 10.53
N ALA A 356 7.95 4.45 10.25
CA ALA A 356 7.83 5.35 9.10
C ALA A 356 7.71 4.63 7.75
N ARG A 357 8.26 3.41 7.63
CA ARG A 357 8.13 2.55 6.43
C ARG A 357 6.68 2.32 6.03
N PHE A 358 5.75 2.23 6.98
CA PHE A 358 4.33 2.01 6.66
C PHE A 358 3.74 3.20 5.93
N PHE A 359 4.10 4.42 6.34
CA PHE A 359 3.65 5.62 5.63
C PHE A 359 4.30 5.72 4.25
N VAL A 360 5.60 5.42 4.13
CA VAL A 360 6.28 5.37 2.82
C VAL A 360 5.59 4.37 1.88
N ARG A 361 5.31 3.15 2.34
CA ARG A 361 4.56 2.14 1.58
C ARG A 361 3.16 2.61 1.17
N SER A 362 2.45 3.29 2.08
CA SER A 362 1.15 3.88 1.77
C SER A 362 1.24 4.85 0.58
N ILE A 363 2.22 5.74 0.58
CA ILE A 363 2.47 6.67 -0.53
C ILE A 363 2.92 5.95 -1.81
N GLU A 364 3.70 4.87 -1.71
CA GLU A 364 4.03 4.05 -2.88
C GLU A 364 2.75 3.47 -3.52
N HIS A 365 1.84 2.89 -2.73
CA HIS A 365 0.54 2.42 -3.24
C HIS A 365 -0.29 3.56 -3.84
N LEU A 366 -0.33 4.74 -3.20
CA LEU A 366 -1.02 5.92 -3.73
C LEU A 366 -0.51 6.32 -5.13
N LYS A 367 0.82 6.35 -5.32
CA LYS A 367 1.46 6.66 -6.61
C LYS A 367 1.19 5.61 -7.69
N HIS A 368 0.69 4.42 -7.32
CA HIS A 368 0.33 3.35 -8.25
C HIS A 368 -1.13 3.40 -8.73
N ILE A 369 -1.97 4.21 -8.10
CA ILE A 369 -3.34 4.47 -8.56
C ILE A 369 -3.27 5.28 -9.85
N LEU A 370 -3.87 4.76 -10.92
CA LEU A 370 -3.82 5.35 -12.26
C LEU A 370 -4.88 6.43 -12.46
N ASN A 371 -6.10 6.21 -11.95
CA ASN A 371 -7.17 7.17 -12.06
C ASN A 371 -6.96 8.35 -11.11
N ALA A 372 -6.75 9.53 -11.69
CA ALA A 372 -6.47 10.76 -10.96
C ALA A 372 -7.58 11.19 -9.99
N HIS A 373 -8.86 10.87 -10.25
CA HIS A 373 -9.97 11.18 -9.32
C HIS A 373 -9.83 10.39 -8.03
N VAL A 374 -9.55 9.08 -8.15
CA VAL A 374 -9.34 8.20 -6.98
C VAL A 374 -8.07 8.60 -6.24
N GLN A 375 -6.96 8.81 -6.96
CA GLN A 375 -5.69 9.19 -6.37
C GLN A 375 -5.80 10.51 -5.59
N ASN A 376 -6.43 11.54 -6.17
CA ASN A 376 -6.65 12.83 -5.53
C ASN A 376 -7.55 12.69 -4.28
N GLY A 377 -8.65 11.95 -4.38
CA GLY A 377 -9.58 11.73 -3.27
C GLY A 377 -8.93 11.01 -2.10
N ILE A 378 -8.20 9.91 -2.35
CA ILE A 378 -7.48 9.17 -1.31
C ILE A 378 -6.42 10.06 -0.66
N ALA A 379 -5.62 10.79 -1.45
CA ALA A 379 -4.58 11.68 -0.94
C ALA A 379 -5.16 12.78 -0.01
N LEU A 380 -6.28 13.39 -0.41
CA LEU A 380 -6.97 14.40 0.38
C LEU A 380 -7.55 13.81 1.68
N MET A 381 -8.14 12.62 1.62
CA MET A 381 -8.65 11.92 2.81
C MET A 381 -7.52 11.59 3.78
N MET A 382 -6.37 11.10 3.30
CA MET A 382 -5.18 10.85 4.14
C MET A 382 -4.74 12.11 4.87
N TRP A 383 -4.63 13.23 4.15
CA TRP A 383 -4.25 14.52 4.71
C TRP A 383 -5.16 14.95 5.85
N ASN A 384 -6.48 14.94 5.58
CA ASN A 384 -7.50 15.41 6.53
C ASN A 384 -7.65 14.48 7.74
N THR A 385 -7.58 13.17 7.54
CA THR A 385 -7.84 12.19 8.60
C THR A 385 -6.64 11.99 9.51
N PHE A 386 -5.41 11.92 8.98
CA PHE A 386 -4.24 11.47 9.75
C PHE A 386 -3.11 12.50 9.91
N LEU A 387 -2.94 13.43 8.96
CA LEU A 387 -1.68 14.14 8.80
C LEU A 387 -1.72 15.60 9.27
N VAL A 388 -2.77 16.36 8.94
CA VAL A 388 -2.83 17.82 9.17
C VAL A 388 -2.55 18.22 10.64
N LYS A 389 -3.01 17.42 11.61
CA LYS A 389 -2.78 17.66 13.04
C LYS A 389 -1.32 17.45 13.45
N ARG A 390 -0.68 16.39 12.96
CA ARG A 390 0.74 16.10 13.25
C ARG A 390 1.65 17.09 12.51
N PHE A 391 1.32 17.43 11.27
CA PHE A 391 2.04 18.40 10.46
C PHE A 391 2.00 19.81 11.06
N SER A 392 0.84 20.25 11.57
CA SER A 392 0.73 21.53 12.29
C SER A 392 1.51 21.53 13.60
N ALA A 393 1.45 20.46 14.40
CA ALA A 393 2.24 20.34 15.61
C ALA A 393 3.76 20.39 15.33
N ALA A 394 4.22 19.68 14.30
CA ALA A 394 5.60 19.72 13.81
C ALA A 394 6.02 21.16 13.45
N THR A 395 5.18 21.86 12.68
CA THR A 395 5.44 23.24 12.26
C THR A 395 5.62 24.17 13.45
N TYR A 396 4.68 24.15 14.41
CA TYR A 396 4.73 25.05 15.57
C TYR A 396 5.90 24.72 16.51
N LEU A 397 6.24 23.43 16.67
CA LEU A 397 7.42 23.02 17.44
C LEU A 397 8.70 23.60 16.82
N MET A 398 8.87 23.42 15.51
CA MET A 398 10.06 23.88 14.80
C MET A 398 10.17 25.40 14.76
N ASP A 399 9.06 26.11 14.58
CA ASP A 399 9.03 27.58 14.62
C ASP A 399 9.38 28.14 16.01
N LYS A 400 8.90 27.48 17.07
CA LYS A 400 9.22 27.84 18.46
C LYS A 400 10.70 27.63 18.78
N VAL A 401 11.27 26.50 18.35
CA VAL A 401 12.65 26.10 18.71
C VAL A 401 13.69 26.77 17.80
N GLY A 402 13.32 27.09 16.55
CA GLY A 402 14.20 27.76 15.59
C GLY A 402 15.34 26.90 15.05
N LYS A 403 15.22 25.58 15.16
CA LYS A 403 16.18 24.55 14.69
C LYS A 403 15.50 23.17 14.70
N SER A 404 16.18 22.15 14.19
CA SER A 404 15.74 20.76 14.33
C SER A 404 15.48 20.41 15.82
N PRO A 405 14.26 19.97 16.20
CA PRO A 405 13.93 19.62 17.57
C PRO A 405 14.57 18.28 17.95
N LYS A 406 14.88 18.11 19.24
CA LYS A 406 15.43 16.85 19.77
C LYS A 406 14.32 15.84 20.02
N ASP A 407 14.63 14.53 19.94
CA ASP A 407 13.71 13.40 20.18
C ASP A 407 12.65 13.63 21.29
N ARG A 408 13.07 14.03 22.50
CA ARG A 408 12.15 14.29 23.63
C ARG A 408 11.02 15.28 23.30
N LEU A 409 11.33 16.34 22.55
CA LEU A 409 10.35 17.35 22.15
C LEU A 409 9.43 16.81 21.04
N CYS A 410 9.99 16.08 20.07
CA CYS A 410 9.22 15.45 19.00
C CYS A 410 8.18 14.48 19.57
N ARG A 411 8.59 13.60 20.49
CA ARG A 411 7.68 12.63 21.12
C ARG A 411 6.57 13.31 21.92
N ARG A 412 6.89 14.41 22.60
CA ARG A 412 5.92 15.14 23.43
C ARG A 412 4.90 15.91 22.60
N ASP A 413 5.35 16.65 21.60
CA ASP A 413 4.50 17.64 20.89
C ASP A 413 3.92 17.08 19.59
N VAL A 414 4.61 16.15 18.92
CA VAL A 414 4.20 15.55 17.63
C VAL A 414 3.74 14.10 17.79
N GLY A 415 4.25 13.38 18.81
CA GLY A 415 3.90 11.99 19.08
C GLY A 415 4.78 10.96 18.37
N MET A 416 5.98 11.35 17.91
CA MET A 416 6.96 10.47 17.26
C MET A 416 8.40 10.92 17.53
N SER A 417 9.39 10.06 17.31
CA SER A 417 10.83 10.40 17.38
C SER A 417 11.28 11.47 16.38
N ASP A 418 12.47 12.04 16.58
CA ASP A 418 13.09 12.94 15.61
C ASP A 418 13.46 12.24 14.29
N THR A 419 13.88 10.98 14.36
CA THR A 419 14.10 10.13 13.18
C THR A 419 12.81 9.88 12.41
N ALA A 420 11.74 9.44 13.08
CA ALA A 420 10.44 9.22 12.44
C ALA A 420 9.83 10.52 11.91
N MET A 421 10.03 11.64 12.61
CA MET A 421 9.58 12.97 12.19
C MET A 421 10.24 13.41 10.87
N THR A 422 11.51 13.07 10.65
CA THR A 422 12.21 13.38 9.40
C THR A 422 11.57 12.63 8.23
N SER A 423 11.36 11.30 8.37
CA SER A 423 10.69 10.49 7.34
C SER A 423 9.23 10.87 7.13
N PHE A 424 8.51 11.24 8.21
CA PHE A 424 7.14 11.75 8.14
C PHE A 424 7.04 13.01 7.28
N LEU A 425 7.93 14.00 7.49
CA LEU A 425 7.92 15.23 6.69
C LEU A 425 8.25 14.96 5.21
N GLY A 426 9.21 14.08 4.93
CA GLY A 426 9.49 13.66 3.55
C GLY A 426 8.28 13.00 2.89
N SER A 427 7.60 12.10 3.61
CA SER A 427 6.39 11.42 3.10
C SER A 427 5.19 12.38 2.96
N CYS A 428 5.08 13.41 3.82
CA CYS A 428 4.10 14.48 3.64
C CYS A 428 4.36 15.30 2.38
N LEU A 429 5.64 15.56 2.06
CA LEU A 429 6.00 16.26 0.83
C LEU A 429 5.63 15.44 -0.39
N ASP A 430 5.97 14.14 -0.40
CA ASP A 430 5.57 13.22 -1.46
C ASP A 430 4.04 13.18 -1.64
N LEU A 431 3.28 13.12 -0.54
CA LEU A 431 1.82 13.14 -0.59
C LEU A 431 1.29 14.42 -1.24
N LEU A 432 1.79 15.59 -0.83
CA LEU A 432 1.35 16.88 -1.34
C LEU A 432 1.69 17.03 -2.82
N GLN A 433 2.87 16.55 -3.25
CA GLN A 433 3.27 16.50 -4.65
C GLN A 433 2.34 15.58 -5.45
N THR A 434 2.09 14.36 -4.99
CA THR A 434 1.15 13.43 -5.65
C THR A 434 -0.27 14.01 -5.70
N LEU A 435 -0.70 14.73 -4.66
CA LEU A 435 -2.01 15.41 -4.67
C LEU A 435 -2.09 16.50 -5.74
N MET A 436 -1.02 17.30 -5.92
CA MET A 436 -0.93 18.32 -6.96
C MET A 436 -0.90 17.71 -8.37
N GLU A 437 -0.09 16.66 -8.58
CA GLU A 437 0.00 15.92 -9.85
C GLU A 437 -1.35 15.30 -10.24
N ALA A 438 -2.03 14.68 -9.26
CA ALA A 438 -3.36 14.12 -9.45
C ALA A 438 -4.39 15.21 -9.76
N ASP A 439 -4.33 16.37 -9.10
CA ASP A 439 -5.24 17.49 -9.35
C ASP A 439 -5.17 18.00 -10.79
N VAL A 440 -3.95 18.13 -11.33
CA VAL A 440 -3.71 18.53 -12.73
C VAL A 440 -4.21 17.45 -13.71
N SER A 441 -3.90 16.18 -13.42
CA SER A 441 -4.26 15.06 -14.31
C SER A 441 -5.76 14.75 -14.29
N ARG A 442 -6.48 15.14 -13.22
CA ARG A 442 -7.90 14.85 -13.02
C ARG A 442 -8.79 15.49 -14.08
N ASP A 443 -8.43 16.65 -14.60
CA ASP A 443 -9.22 17.35 -15.63
C ASP A 443 -9.14 16.65 -17.00
N GLU A 444 -8.10 15.84 -17.23
CA GLU A 444 -7.91 15.05 -18.47
C GLU A 444 -8.57 13.67 -18.42
N MET A 445 -8.89 13.17 -17.22
CA MET A 445 -9.42 11.82 -17.00
C MET A 445 -10.92 11.85 -16.67
N GLN A 446 -11.65 10.80 -17.08
CA GLN A 446 -13.01 10.59 -16.60
C GLN A 446 -13.02 9.93 -15.22
N ALA A 447 -14.02 10.28 -14.42
CA ALA A 447 -14.29 9.60 -13.16
C ALA A 447 -14.61 8.12 -13.45
N PRO A 448 -14.03 7.18 -12.70
CA PRO A 448 -14.23 5.76 -12.94
C PRO A 448 -15.66 5.37 -12.56
N VAL A 449 -16.23 4.43 -13.31
CA VAL A 449 -17.53 3.82 -12.98
C VAL A 449 -17.24 2.58 -12.14
N LEU A 450 -17.65 2.62 -10.88
CA LEU A 450 -17.46 1.51 -9.95
C LEU A 450 -18.60 0.50 -10.13
N ASP A 451 -18.25 -0.68 -10.63
CA ASP A 451 -19.18 -1.81 -10.81
C ASP A 451 -19.05 -2.82 -9.66
N THR A 452 -19.93 -3.81 -9.63
CA THR A 452 -19.92 -4.89 -8.62
C THR A 452 -20.17 -6.22 -9.31
N GLU A 453 -19.45 -7.27 -8.90
CA GLU A 453 -19.64 -8.60 -9.47
C GLU A 453 -21.08 -9.10 -9.28
N ASP A 454 -21.66 -9.74 -10.30
CA ASP A 454 -23.05 -10.24 -10.31
C ASP A 454 -23.41 -11.07 -9.05
N ALA A 455 -22.47 -11.90 -8.59
CA ALA A 455 -22.65 -12.75 -7.40
C ALA A 455 -22.71 -11.95 -6.08
N TRP A 456 -22.36 -10.67 -6.11
CA TRP A 456 -22.18 -9.81 -4.94
C TRP A 456 -23.01 -8.51 -5.02
N LEU A 457 -24.02 -8.45 -5.89
CA LEU A 457 -24.91 -7.29 -6.02
C LEU A 457 -25.72 -6.98 -4.76
N THR A 458 -25.98 -7.98 -3.91
CA THR A 458 -26.76 -7.83 -2.66
C THR A 458 -25.92 -7.48 -1.45
N VAL A 459 -24.70 -6.98 -1.65
CA VAL A 459 -23.82 -6.55 -0.56
C VAL A 459 -24.44 -5.38 0.20
N GLU A 460 -24.51 -5.50 1.51
CA GLU A 460 -25.03 -4.50 2.44
C GLU A 460 -23.91 -4.15 3.43
N GLY A 461 -23.39 -2.93 3.42
CA GLY A 461 -22.30 -2.61 4.33
C GLY A 461 -21.78 -1.19 4.17
N PRO A 462 -20.61 -0.89 4.77
CA PRO A 462 -20.01 0.43 4.64
C PRO A 462 -19.65 0.76 3.19
N ILE A 463 -19.69 2.06 2.89
CA ILE A 463 -19.26 2.61 1.60
C ILE A 463 -17.78 2.31 1.41
N SER A 464 -17.39 1.91 0.19
CA SER A 464 -15.99 1.63 -0.15
C SER A 464 -15.13 2.88 -0.01
N ILE A 465 -13.83 2.72 0.34
CA ILE A 465 -12.91 3.86 0.44
C ILE A 465 -12.78 4.60 -0.90
N VAL A 466 -12.93 3.88 -2.02
CA VAL A 466 -12.85 4.45 -3.37
C VAL A 466 -14.10 5.30 -3.66
N GLU A 467 -15.29 4.83 -3.26
CA GLU A 467 -16.52 5.63 -3.36
C GLU A 467 -16.39 6.91 -2.54
N LEU A 468 -15.89 6.82 -1.30
CA LEU A 468 -15.61 7.99 -0.45
C LEU A 468 -14.57 8.94 -1.07
N ALA A 469 -13.58 8.41 -1.79
CA ALA A 469 -12.57 9.20 -2.49
C ALA A 469 -13.19 9.99 -3.64
N LEU A 470 -14.10 9.38 -4.41
CA LEU A 470 -14.81 10.05 -5.51
C LEU A 470 -15.79 11.12 -5.03
N GLU A 471 -16.28 11.01 -3.78
CA GLU A 471 -17.13 12.04 -3.16
C GLU A 471 -16.34 13.26 -2.64
N GLN A 472 -15.00 13.22 -2.66
CA GLN A 472 -14.19 14.33 -2.19
C GLN A 472 -14.31 15.57 -3.09
N LYS A 473 -14.24 16.75 -2.48
CA LYS A 473 -14.24 18.02 -3.22
C LYS A 473 -12.89 18.28 -3.87
N HIS A 474 -12.91 19.08 -4.94
CA HIS A 474 -11.70 19.62 -5.54
C HIS A 474 -10.84 20.36 -4.52
N VAL A 475 -9.53 20.09 -4.58
CA VAL A 475 -8.55 20.87 -3.84
C VAL A 475 -8.34 22.22 -4.50
N HIS A 476 -8.01 23.22 -3.68
CA HIS A 476 -7.56 24.51 -4.19
C HIS A 476 -6.05 24.42 -4.42
N TYR A 477 -5.64 24.12 -5.65
CA TYR A 477 -4.23 23.86 -6.03
C TYR A 477 -3.22 24.84 -5.40
N PRO A 478 -3.41 26.18 -5.46
CA PRO A 478 -2.44 27.11 -4.86
C PRO A 478 -2.28 26.95 -3.34
N LEU A 479 -3.32 26.49 -2.64
CA LEU A 479 -3.24 26.22 -1.21
C LEU A 479 -2.44 24.95 -0.93
N VAL A 480 -2.57 23.92 -1.76
CA VAL A 480 -1.77 22.68 -1.65
C VAL A 480 -0.29 22.98 -1.93
N GLU A 481 -0.01 23.75 -2.97
CA GLU A 481 1.34 24.22 -3.31
C GLU A 481 1.96 25.02 -2.15
N HIS A 482 1.21 25.94 -1.55
CA HIS A 482 1.66 26.70 -0.39
C HIS A 482 2.01 25.79 0.81
N HIS A 483 1.24 24.73 1.06
CA HIS A 483 1.56 23.72 2.07
C HIS A 483 2.79 22.88 1.70
N SER A 484 2.98 22.56 0.42
CA SER A 484 4.14 21.84 -0.11
C SER A 484 5.43 22.62 0.11
N VAL A 485 5.41 23.94 -0.11
CA VAL A 485 6.54 24.85 0.18
C VAL A 485 6.89 24.83 1.66
N LEU A 486 5.90 24.95 2.56
CA LEU A 486 6.15 24.84 4.00
C LEU A 486 6.69 23.46 4.39
N CYS A 487 6.14 22.39 3.81
CA CYS A 487 6.57 21.02 4.07
C CYS A 487 8.04 20.83 3.68
N SER A 488 8.44 21.33 2.51
CA SER A 488 9.82 21.31 2.03
C SER A 488 10.77 22.06 2.97
N VAL A 489 10.35 23.23 3.47
CA VAL A 489 11.14 23.99 4.46
C VAL A 489 11.35 23.18 5.74
N LEU A 490 10.29 22.58 6.28
CA LEU A 490 10.37 21.76 7.49
C LEU A 490 11.25 20.53 7.27
N TYR A 491 11.06 19.84 6.15
CA TYR A 491 11.83 18.66 5.79
C TYR A 491 13.33 19.00 5.69
N ALA A 492 13.69 20.10 5.02
CA ALA A 492 15.08 20.57 4.91
C ALA A 492 15.70 20.85 6.29
N VAL A 493 14.96 21.54 7.18
CA VAL A 493 15.45 21.86 8.52
C VAL A 493 15.72 20.59 9.34
N MET A 494 14.85 19.59 9.25
CA MET A 494 15.05 18.29 9.92
C MET A 494 16.20 17.51 9.30
N ARG A 495 16.16 17.28 7.98
CA ARG A 495 17.12 16.45 7.23
C ARG A 495 18.56 16.91 7.36
N PHE A 496 18.77 18.23 7.36
CA PHE A 496 20.10 18.85 7.46
C PHE A 496 20.41 19.41 8.84
N SER A 497 19.52 19.22 9.81
CA SER A 497 19.68 19.75 11.17
C SER A 497 19.99 21.26 11.20
N LEU A 498 19.31 22.04 10.34
CA LEU A 498 19.56 23.46 10.18
C LEU A 498 19.30 24.23 11.49
N LYS A 499 20.15 25.22 11.75
CA LYS A 499 20.07 26.08 12.94
C LYS A 499 19.60 27.47 12.56
N THR A 500 18.97 28.14 13.54
CA THR A 500 18.47 29.53 13.44
C THR A 500 17.50 29.73 12.27
N VAL A 501 16.60 28.77 12.06
CA VAL A 501 15.53 28.85 11.06
C VAL A 501 14.19 28.72 11.76
N LYS A 502 13.35 29.75 11.63
CA LYS A 502 11.95 29.73 12.05
C LYS A 502 11.08 29.57 10.80
N PRO A 503 10.51 28.38 10.52
CA PRO A 503 9.84 28.13 9.25
C PRO A 503 8.74 29.15 8.91
N LEU A 504 7.94 29.55 9.90
CA LEU A 504 6.86 30.50 9.66
C LEU A 504 7.39 31.91 9.38
N SER A 505 8.60 32.28 9.82
CA SER A 505 9.15 33.62 9.51
C SER A 505 9.45 33.83 8.03
N LEU A 506 9.47 32.77 7.22
CA LEU A 506 9.59 32.86 5.76
C LEU A 506 8.29 33.32 5.09
N PHE A 507 7.17 33.31 5.81
CA PHE A 507 5.85 33.65 5.27
C PHE A 507 5.31 34.94 5.89
N ASP A 508 4.57 35.70 5.09
CA ASP A 508 3.86 36.90 5.52
C ASP A 508 2.63 36.54 6.37
N SER A 509 1.86 37.53 6.80
CA SER A 509 0.67 37.31 7.62
C SER A 509 -0.43 36.56 6.88
N LYS A 510 -0.63 36.82 5.57
CA LYS A 510 -1.63 36.14 4.75
C LYS A 510 -1.28 34.65 4.58
N GLY A 511 -0.04 34.36 4.19
CA GLY A 511 0.46 33.00 4.05
C GLY A 511 0.39 32.20 5.34
N LYS A 512 0.71 32.81 6.49
CA LYS A 512 0.57 32.17 7.81
C LYS A 512 -0.88 31.78 8.13
N ASN A 513 -1.83 32.66 7.81
CA ASN A 513 -3.25 32.44 8.11
C ASN A 513 -3.90 31.36 7.22
N ALA A 514 -3.31 31.08 6.06
CA ALA A 514 -3.78 30.05 5.13
C ALA A 514 -3.37 28.63 5.54
N PHE A 515 -2.31 28.45 6.33
CA PHE A 515 -1.85 27.12 6.74
C PHE A 515 -2.87 26.39 7.61
N PHE A 516 -2.93 25.06 7.41
CA PHE A 516 -3.78 24.11 8.13
C PHE A 516 -5.29 24.37 8.00
N LYS A 517 -5.70 25.20 7.03
CA LYS A 517 -7.09 25.28 6.57
C LYS A 517 -7.42 24.05 5.72
N ASP A 518 -8.71 23.81 5.53
CA ASP A 518 -9.19 22.78 4.60
C ASP A 518 -8.61 23.04 3.20
N LEU A 519 -7.93 22.04 2.63
CA LEU A 519 -7.27 22.16 1.33
C LEU A 519 -8.24 22.43 0.17
N THR A 520 -9.54 22.19 0.37
CA THR A 520 -10.61 22.47 -0.60
C THR A 520 -11.12 23.92 -0.52
N SER A 521 -10.67 24.68 0.49
CA SER A 521 -11.11 26.06 0.70
C SER A 521 -10.27 27.08 -0.09
N ILE A 522 -10.94 28.08 -0.66
CA ILE A 522 -10.27 29.21 -1.30
C ILE A 522 -9.73 30.14 -0.21
N GLN A 523 -8.41 30.31 -0.17
CA GLN A 523 -7.72 31.18 0.79
C GLN A 523 -7.05 32.36 0.10
N LEU A 524 -6.96 33.50 0.79
CA LEU A 524 -6.21 34.65 0.31
C LEU A 524 -4.72 34.39 0.49
N LEU A 525 -4.05 33.99 -0.58
CA LEU A 525 -2.61 33.76 -0.60
C LEU A 525 -1.84 35.06 -0.88
N PRO A 526 -0.53 35.11 -0.55
CA PRO A 526 0.31 36.27 -0.83
C PRO A 526 0.40 36.51 -2.33
N SER A 527 0.08 37.71 -2.78
CA SER A 527 0.18 38.13 -4.18
C SER A 527 0.82 39.52 -4.25
N GLY A 528 1.73 39.72 -5.20
CA GLY A 528 2.48 40.97 -5.39
C GLY A 528 3.93 40.92 -4.88
N GLU A 529 4.61 42.06 -4.98
CA GLU A 529 6.01 42.24 -4.56
C GLU A 529 6.15 42.10 -3.04
N MET A 530 7.11 41.27 -2.63
CA MET A 530 7.42 41.02 -1.22
C MET A 530 8.39 42.07 -0.66
N ASP A 531 8.29 42.36 0.65
CA ASP A 531 9.27 43.20 1.36
C ASP A 531 10.69 42.63 1.16
N PRO A 532 11.69 43.48 0.80
CA PRO A 532 13.08 43.07 0.63
C PRO A 532 13.68 42.31 1.83
N ASN A 533 13.21 42.60 3.05
CA ASN A 533 13.63 41.89 4.25
C ASN A 533 13.19 40.41 4.23
N PHE A 534 11.96 40.11 3.79
CA PHE A 534 11.52 38.73 3.63
C PHE A 534 12.32 38.01 2.55
N ILE A 535 12.56 38.67 1.40
CA ILE A 535 13.37 38.11 0.32
C ILE A 535 14.78 37.78 0.82
N SER A 536 15.40 38.68 1.58
CA SER A 536 16.72 38.45 2.18
C SER A 536 16.75 37.22 3.12
N VAL A 537 15.76 37.09 4.01
CA VAL A 537 15.69 35.93 4.93
C VAL A 537 15.41 34.61 4.17
N ARG A 538 14.54 34.65 3.15
CA ARG A 538 14.26 33.49 2.29
C ARG A 538 15.48 33.07 1.49
N GLN A 539 16.19 34.03 0.90
CA GLN A 539 17.44 33.77 0.19
C GLN A 539 18.45 33.13 1.14
N GLN A 540 18.72 33.71 2.31
CA GLN A 540 19.63 33.13 3.29
C GLN A 540 19.25 31.69 3.69
N PHE A 541 17.96 31.40 3.82
CA PHE A 541 17.49 30.04 4.07
C PHE A 541 17.84 29.09 2.90
N LEU A 542 17.53 29.45 1.66
CA LEU A 542 17.80 28.62 0.49
C LEU A 542 19.29 28.36 0.29
N LEU A 543 20.13 29.39 0.46
CA LEU A 543 21.59 29.23 0.38
C LEU A 543 22.11 28.26 1.46
N LYS A 544 21.55 28.31 2.69
CA LYS A 544 21.88 27.33 3.75
C LYS A 544 21.47 25.91 3.37
N VAL A 545 20.32 25.72 2.72
CA VAL A 545 19.86 24.40 2.26
C VAL A 545 20.83 23.85 1.22
N VAL A 546 21.20 24.65 0.21
CA VAL A 546 22.16 24.26 -0.83
C VAL A 546 23.52 23.90 -0.23
N SER A 547 24.08 24.75 0.64
CA SER A 547 25.34 24.45 1.33
C SER A 547 25.29 23.15 2.11
N ALA A 548 24.22 22.91 2.87
CA ALA A 548 24.07 21.68 3.65
C ALA A 548 23.87 20.43 2.78
N ALA A 549 23.19 20.56 1.64
CA ALA A 549 23.01 19.48 0.68
C ALA A 549 24.33 19.06 0.04
N VAL A 550 25.10 20.02 -0.47
CA VAL A 550 26.44 19.78 -1.04
C VAL A 550 27.36 19.17 0.03
N GLN A 551 27.33 19.72 1.25
CA GLN A 551 28.09 19.16 2.38
C GLN A 551 27.73 17.71 2.66
N ALA A 552 26.45 17.36 2.71
CA ALA A 552 25.99 16.01 3.00
C ALA A 552 26.43 15.01 1.91
N GLN A 553 26.43 15.42 0.63
CA GLN A 553 26.89 14.57 -0.48
C GLN A 553 28.40 14.32 -0.44
N HIS A 554 29.20 15.33 -0.10
CA HIS A 554 30.67 15.24 -0.15
C HIS A 554 31.34 14.84 1.17
N SER A 555 30.65 14.92 2.31
CA SER A 555 31.13 14.37 3.58
C SER A 555 31.11 12.84 3.59
N VAL A 556 30.07 12.22 3.01
CA VAL A 556 29.94 10.76 2.88
C VAL A 556 31.07 10.14 2.03
N MET A 557 31.63 10.91 1.10
CA MET A 557 32.72 10.46 0.22
C MET A 557 34.07 10.42 0.95
N LYS A 558 34.31 11.26 1.97
CA LYS A 558 35.51 11.21 2.82
C LYS A 558 35.47 10.04 3.82
N ASP A 559 34.31 9.65 4.33
CA ASP A 559 34.18 8.53 5.27
C ASP A 559 34.23 7.15 4.58
N ARG A 560 33.82 7.05 3.31
CA ARG A 560 33.90 5.81 2.52
C ARG A 560 35.34 5.30 2.30
N GLU A 561 36.34 6.15 2.40
CA GLU A 561 37.75 5.74 2.33
C GLU A 561 38.28 5.15 3.65
N SER A 562 37.51 5.24 4.75
CA SER A 562 37.97 4.82 6.10
C SER A 562 37.08 3.79 6.81
N SER A 563 35.89 3.45 6.30
CA SER A 563 35.03 2.45 6.93
C SER A 563 34.22 1.66 5.88
N GLU A 564 34.53 0.36 5.74
CA GLU A 564 33.71 -0.62 5.00
C GLU A 564 32.43 -0.94 5.78
N GLU A 565 31.51 0.00 5.90
CA GLU A 565 30.12 -0.29 6.28
C GLU A 565 29.24 0.79 5.66
N ALA A 566 28.54 0.44 4.58
CA ALA A 566 27.57 1.33 3.96
C ALA A 566 26.45 1.61 4.98
N PRO A 567 26.20 2.86 5.39
CA PRO A 567 24.96 3.16 6.07
C PRO A 567 23.87 3.00 5.01
N THR A 568 23.09 1.92 5.10
CA THR A 568 21.81 1.81 4.42
C THR A 568 21.02 3.07 4.74
N THR A 569 20.86 3.96 3.76
CA THR A 569 20.00 5.13 3.90
C THR A 569 18.60 4.64 4.29
N PRO A 570 17.97 5.21 5.34
CA PRO A 570 16.64 4.79 5.73
C PRO A 570 15.66 5.27 4.65
N PHE A 571 15.16 4.33 3.85
CA PHE A 571 13.93 4.38 3.06
C PHE A 571 13.49 5.76 2.52
N GLY A 572 13.82 6.03 1.25
CA GLY A 572 13.37 7.17 0.45
C GLY A 572 14.37 7.43 -0.69
N LYS A 573 13.91 7.81 -1.90
CA LYS A 573 14.82 8.32 -2.93
C LYS A 573 15.46 9.60 -2.38
N ASP A 574 16.78 9.69 -2.30
CA ASP A 574 17.44 10.94 -1.90
C ASP A 574 17.02 12.04 -2.89
N GLN A 575 16.37 13.07 -2.35
CA GLN A 575 15.82 14.18 -3.12
C GLN A 575 16.96 15.04 -3.69
N ASP A 576 16.81 15.56 -4.91
CA ASP A 576 17.74 16.53 -5.47
C ASP A 576 17.49 17.91 -4.83
N TRP A 577 18.13 18.14 -3.70
CA TRP A 577 17.97 19.34 -2.89
C TRP A 577 18.37 20.64 -3.59
N PRO A 578 19.46 20.70 -4.39
CA PRO A 578 19.74 21.86 -5.24
C PRO A 578 18.59 22.21 -6.19
N VAL A 579 18.00 21.21 -6.88
CA VAL A 579 16.85 21.44 -7.77
C VAL A 579 15.64 21.93 -6.97
N LEU A 580 15.31 21.24 -5.87
CA LEU A 580 14.21 21.66 -4.99
C LEU A 580 14.41 23.08 -4.43
N ALA A 581 15.65 23.48 -4.11
CA ALA A 581 15.94 24.83 -3.61
C ALA A 581 15.71 25.90 -4.68
N VAL A 582 15.97 25.58 -5.96
CA VAL A 582 15.65 26.45 -7.10
C VAL A 582 14.13 26.56 -7.28
N ASP A 583 13.41 25.44 -7.22
CA ASP A 583 11.94 25.45 -7.30
C ASP A 583 11.33 26.24 -6.14
N LEU A 584 11.83 26.07 -4.91
CA LEU A 584 11.41 26.86 -3.76
C LEU A 584 11.75 28.35 -3.92
N ALA A 585 12.84 28.70 -4.62
CA ALA A 585 13.18 30.09 -4.89
C ALA A 585 12.06 30.78 -5.67
N HIS A 586 11.52 30.12 -6.69
CA HIS A 586 10.38 30.60 -7.47
C HIS A 586 9.18 30.93 -6.57
N HIS A 587 8.73 29.96 -5.77
CA HIS A 587 7.57 30.10 -4.87
C HIS A 587 7.79 31.13 -3.76
N LEU A 588 9.02 31.27 -3.29
CA LEU A 588 9.42 32.23 -2.25
C LEU A 588 9.79 33.61 -2.82
N GLN A 589 9.64 33.83 -4.13
CA GLN A 589 10.01 35.08 -4.82
C GLN A 589 11.49 35.48 -4.61
N VAL A 590 12.38 34.49 -4.54
CA VAL A 590 13.82 34.68 -4.52
C VAL A 590 14.34 34.46 -5.94
N SER A 591 15.34 35.23 -6.36
CA SER A 591 15.99 35.02 -7.66
C SER A 591 16.60 33.62 -7.71
N GLU A 592 16.08 32.79 -8.62
CA GLU A 592 16.60 31.44 -8.87
C GLU A 592 18.10 31.46 -9.24
N ASP A 593 18.53 32.48 -9.99
CA ASP A 593 19.92 32.65 -10.40
C ASP A 593 20.87 32.79 -9.21
N VAL A 594 20.46 33.47 -8.14
CA VAL A 594 21.26 33.58 -6.91
C VAL A 594 21.49 32.21 -6.26
N VAL A 595 20.48 31.35 -6.28
CA VAL A 595 20.57 29.97 -5.75
C VAL A 595 21.48 29.12 -6.65
N ARG A 596 21.31 29.20 -7.98
CA ARG A 596 22.15 28.47 -8.94
C ARG A 596 23.63 28.88 -8.83
N ARG A 597 23.92 30.18 -8.73
CA ARG A 597 25.30 30.67 -8.55
C ARG A 597 25.92 30.20 -7.26
N HIS A 598 25.16 30.19 -6.17
CA HIS A 598 25.64 29.66 -4.89
C HIS A 598 25.89 28.16 -4.95
N TYR A 599 25.03 27.38 -5.62
CA TYR A 599 25.26 25.96 -5.84
C TYR A 599 26.57 25.69 -6.59
N VAL A 600 26.82 26.41 -7.69
CA VAL A 600 28.11 26.34 -8.41
C VAL A 600 29.27 26.68 -7.47
N GLY A 601 29.17 27.78 -6.73
CA GLY A 601 30.19 28.20 -5.76
C GLY A 601 30.49 27.12 -4.72
N GLU A 602 29.47 26.48 -4.17
CA GLU A 602 29.62 25.41 -3.18
C GLU A 602 30.25 24.14 -3.78
N LEU A 603 29.89 23.74 -5.01
CA LEU A 603 30.54 22.62 -5.70
C LEU A 603 32.04 22.85 -5.84
N TYR A 604 32.43 24.05 -6.28
CA TYR A 604 33.84 24.46 -6.28
C TYR A 604 34.41 24.52 -4.86
N ASN A 605 33.67 24.98 -3.85
CA ASN A 605 34.18 25.05 -2.48
C ASN A 605 34.55 23.67 -1.90
N TYR A 606 33.83 22.63 -2.30
CA TYR A 606 34.10 21.23 -1.94
C TYR A 606 35.07 20.51 -2.89
N GLY A 607 35.50 21.14 -3.98
CA GLY A 607 36.43 20.56 -4.96
C GLY A 607 35.78 19.67 -6.02
N ALA A 608 34.46 19.72 -6.15
CA ALA A 608 33.68 19.02 -7.17
C ALA A 608 33.60 19.83 -8.49
N ASP A 609 34.77 20.30 -8.97
CA ASP A 609 34.87 21.27 -10.07
C ASP A 609 34.21 20.81 -11.38
N HIS A 610 34.22 19.50 -11.66
CA HIS A 610 33.55 18.94 -12.84
C HIS A 610 32.02 19.13 -12.80
N LEU A 611 31.39 18.89 -11.63
CA LEU A 611 29.97 19.16 -11.44
C LEU A 611 29.69 20.66 -11.46
N GLY A 612 30.62 21.46 -10.89
CA GLY A 612 30.54 22.92 -10.93
C GLY A 612 30.53 23.45 -12.36
N GLU A 613 31.38 22.90 -13.24
CA GLU A 613 31.46 23.25 -14.66
C GLU A 613 30.17 22.94 -15.41
N GLU A 614 29.55 21.78 -15.15
CA GLU A 614 28.25 21.43 -15.73
C GLU A 614 27.14 22.37 -15.22
N ALA A 615 27.14 22.69 -13.93
CA ALA A 615 26.15 23.55 -13.30
C ALA A 615 26.22 25.02 -13.77
N ILE A 616 27.38 25.51 -14.22
CA ILE A 616 27.54 26.85 -14.82
C ILE A 616 26.58 27.06 -16.00
N LEU A 617 26.26 26.00 -16.75
CA LEU A 617 25.39 26.08 -17.92
C LEU A 617 23.97 26.57 -17.58
N GLN A 618 23.54 26.41 -16.32
CA GLN A 618 22.22 26.82 -15.85
C GLN A 618 22.20 28.24 -15.25
N VAL A 619 23.36 28.92 -15.16
CA VAL A 619 23.48 30.27 -14.61
C VAL A 619 23.24 31.33 -15.68
N GLN A 620 22.42 32.33 -15.34
CA GLN A 620 22.12 33.48 -16.20
C GLN A 620 23.18 34.58 -16.05
N ASP A 621 23.48 34.99 -14.82
CA ASP A 621 24.45 36.06 -14.55
C ASP A 621 25.87 35.52 -14.40
N LYS A 622 26.52 35.29 -15.55
CA LYS A 622 27.89 34.76 -15.62
C LYS A 622 28.95 35.73 -15.08
N GLU A 623 28.70 37.03 -15.15
CA GLU A 623 29.66 38.05 -14.72
C GLU A 623 29.78 38.09 -13.19
N VAL A 624 28.64 38.07 -12.49
CA VAL A 624 28.66 38.02 -11.02
C VAL A 624 29.16 36.66 -10.55
N LEU A 625 28.79 35.56 -11.23
CA LEU A 625 29.36 34.25 -10.93
C LEU A 625 30.88 34.23 -11.07
N ALA A 626 31.43 34.75 -12.17
CA ALA A 626 32.86 34.80 -12.40
C ALA A 626 33.59 35.58 -11.30
N SER A 627 33.00 36.70 -10.84
CA SER A 627 33.51 37.48 -9.71
C SER A 627 33.50 36.68 -8.40
N GLN A 628 32.47 35.86 -8.15
CA GLN A 628 32.39 34.99 -6.97
C GLN A 628 33.43 33.85 -7.05
N LEU A 629 33.56 33.19 -8.20
CA LEU A 629 34.54 32.13 -8.43
C LEU A 629 35.98 32.67 -8.38
N LEU A 630 36.22 33.92 -8.77
CA LEU A 630 37.51 34.58 -8.64
C LEU A 630 37.96 34.63 -7.18
N VAL A 631 37.07 35.00 -6.26
CA VAL A 631 37.34 35.02 -4.81
C VAL A 631 37.70 33.61 -4.31
N LEU A 632 36.91 32.59 -4.69
CA LEU A 632 37.16 31.20 -4.31
C LEU A 632 38.51 30.69 -4.84
N THR A 633 38.85 31.08 -6.07
CA THR A 633 40.15 30.77 -6.69
C THR A 633 41.29 31.43 -5.93
N GLY A 634 41.11 32.69 -5.52
CA GLY A 634 42.04 33.40 -4.65
C GLY A 634 42.23 32.72 -3.31
N GLN A 635 41.17 32.22 -2.68
CA GLN A 635 41.23 31.46 -1.44
C GLN A 635 42.03 30.15 -1.61
N ARG A 636 41.75 29.37 -2.67
CA ARG A 636 42.50 28.13 -2.98
C ARG A 636 43.98 28.41 -3.17
N LEU A 637 44.31 29.47 -3.92
CA LEU A 637 45.68 29.86 -4.17
C LEU A 637 46.38 30.39 -2.91
N ALA A 638 45.69 31.20 -2.11
CA ALA A 638 46.19 31.69 -0.82
C ALA A 638 46.47 30.54 0.16
N HIS A 639 45.65 29.49 0.16
CA HIS A 639 45.94 28.26 0.91
C HIS A 639 47.22 27.59 0.40
N ALA A 640 47.31 27.35 -0.91
CA ALA A 640 48.41 26.65 -1.55
C ALA A 640 49.76 27.39 -1.49
N LEU A 641 49.75 28.73 -1.37
CA LEU A 641 50.97 29.55 -1.35
C LEU A 641 51.38 30.00 0.07
N LEU A 642 50.42 30.45 0.89
CA LEU A 642 50.71 31.09 2.17
C LEU A 642 50.63 30.11 3.35
N HIS A 643 49.82 29.05 3.26
CA HIS A 643 49.49 28.20 4.42
C HIS A 643 50.22 26.85 4.42
N THR A 644 50.48 26.27 3.25
CA THR A 644 51.31 25.05 3.11
C THR A 644 52.81 25.33 3.33
N GLN A 645 53.25 26.59 3.35
CA GLN A 645 54.63 27.06 3.56
C GLN A 645 55.69 26.31 2.73
N THR A 646 55.35 25.96 1.49
CA THR A 646 56.32 25.34 0.58
C THR A 646 57.38 26.36 0.17
N ARG A 647 58.63 25.92 0.04
CA ARG A 647 59.74 26.78 -0.39
C ARG A 647 59.47 27.43 -1.75
N GLU A 648 58.94 26.64 -2.68
CA GLU A 648 58.53 27.06 -4.02
C GLU A 648 57.41 28.12 -3.97
N GLY A 649 56.40 27.94 -3.09
CA GLY A 649 55.32 28.91 -2.92
C GLY A 649 55.80 30.26 -2.38
N MET A 650 56.77 30.26 -1.46
CA MET A 650 57.38 31.48 -0.91
C MET A 650 58.25 32.23 -1.94
N GLU A 651 58.98 31.51 -2.79
CA GLU A 651 59.77 32.09 -3.89
C GLU A 651 58.85 32.71 -4.97
N LEU A 652 57.71 32.07 -5.26
CA LEU A 652 56.69 32.59 -6.15
C LEU A 652 56.00 33.84 -5.61
N LEU A 653 55.65 33.87 -4.32
CA LEU A 653 55.08 35.04 -3.66
C LEU A 653 55.95 36.30 -3.80
N ALA A 654 57.29 36.15 -3.81
CA ALA A 654 58.21 37.26 -4.01
C ALA A 654 58.21 37.82 -5.45
N ARG A 655 57.70 37.05 -6.42
CA ARG A 655 57.64 37.38 -7.85
C ARG A 655 56.28 37.92 -8.29
N LEU A 656 55.24 37.76 -7.48
CA LEU A 656 53.89 38.23 -7.79
C LEU A 656 53.79 39.77 -7.71
N PRO A 657 52.93 40.39 -8.54
CA PRO A 657 52.63 41.82 -8.44
C PRO A 657 52.18 42.21 -7.02
N PRO A 658 52.60 43.38 -6.48
CA PRO A 658 52.26 43.81 -5.12
C PRO A 658 50.75 43.88 -4.86
N THR A 659 49.96 44.21 -5.88
CA THR A 659 48.50 44.26 -5.86
C THR A 659 47.88 42.88 -5.65
N LEU A 660 48.33 41.87 -6.41
CA LEU A 660 47.89 40.49 -6.27
C LEU A 660 48.31 39.90 -4.92
N CYS A 661 49.55 40.16 -4.48
CA CYS A 661 50.02 39.73 -3.17
C CYS A 661 49.19 40.28 -2.01
N THR A 662 48.81 41.56 -2.07
CA THR A 662 47.96 42.20 -1.05
C THR A 662 46.56 41.59 -1.06
N TRP A 663 46.01 41.34 -2.24
CA TRP A 663 44.70 40.71 -2.40
C TRP A 663 44.68 39.26 -1.91
N LEU A 664 45.67 38.43 -2.24
CA LEU A 664 45.78 37.05 -1.76
C LEU A 664 45.93 36.96 -0.24
N ARG A 665 46.65 37.89 0.39
CA ARG A 665 46.73 37.97 1.87
C ARG A 665 45.42 38.39 2.52
N ALA A 666 44.54 39.06 1.78
CA ALA A 666 43.20 39.42 2.24
C ALA A 666 42.18 38.29 2.05
N MET A 667 42.49 37.25 1.28
CA MET A 667 41.67 36.05 1.19
C MET A 667 41.78 35.25 2.50
N ASN A 668 40.66 34.74 3.00
CA ASN A 668 40.62 33.88 4.17
C ASN A 668 40.51 32.40 3.75
N PRO A 669 41.57 31.59 3.89
CA PRO A 669 41.53 30.18 3.48
C PRO A 669 40.68 29.29 4.39
N GLN A 670 40.28 29.77 5.57
CA GLN A 670 39.40 29.04 6.48
C GLN A 670 37.96 28.91 5.94
N ASP A 671 37.60 29.69 4.93
CA ASP A 671 36.30 29.62 4.29
C ASP A 671 36.19 28.42 3.31
N LEU A 672 37.33 27.82 2.93
CA LEU A 672 37.38 26.65 2.06
C LEU A 672 36.94 25.38 2.80
N GLN A 673 36.01 24.64 2.20
CA GLN A 673 35.58 23.34 2.74
C GLN A 673 36.50 22.19 2.33
N ASN A 674 37.10 22.29 1.13
CA ASN A 674 38.15 21.38 0.70
C ASN A 674 39.44 22.16 0.40
N THR A 675 40.46 21.93 1.23
CA THR A 675 41.77 22.57 1.11
C THR A 675 42.76 21.78 0.26
N GLU A 676 42.43 20.54 -0.13
CA GLU A 676 43.29 19.60 -0.85
C GLU A 676 43.00 19.58 -2.36
N VAL A 677 42.54 20.69 -2.92
CA VAL A 677 42.28 20.79 -4.36
C VAL A 677 43.60 20.98 -5.12
N PRO A 678 43.92 20.15 -6.14
CA PRO A 678 45.15 20.29 -6.92
C PRO A 678 45.27 21.66 -7.59
N ILE A 679 46.50 22.18 -7.66
CA ILE A 679 46.79 23.46 -8.33
C ILE A 679 46.39 23.42 -9.81
N ALA A 680 46.56 22.28 -10.49
CA ALA A 680 46.12 22.11 -11.88
C ALA A 680 44.60 22.27 -12.04
N THR A 681 43.81 21.82 -11.06
CA THR A 681 42.35 22.01 -11.03
C THR A 681 42.02 23.48 -10.77
N THR A 682 42.75 24.13 -9.88
CA THR A 682 42.65 25.58 -9.64
C THR A 682 42.99 26.39 -10.91
N ALA A 683 43.97 25.95 -11.70
CA ALA A 683 44.33 26.59 -12.98
C ALA A 683 43.18 26.54 -14.00
N LYS A 684 42.47 25.40 -14.08
CA LYS A 684 41.27 25.27 -14.92
C LYS A 684 40.17 26.23 -14.47
N LEU A 685 39.97 26.38 -13.17
CA LEU A 685 39.01 27.35 -12.63
C LEU A 685 39.38 28.80 -12.97
N VAL A 686 40.67 29.20 -12.87
CA VAL A 686 41.09 30.54 -13.29
C VAL A 686 40.80 30.78 -14.77
N ASN A 687 41.16 29.81 -15.64
CA ASN A 687 40.84 29.89 -17.07
C ASN A 687 39.34 30.09 -17.29
N LYS A 688 38.52 29.33 -16.56
CA LYS A 688 37.08 29.46 -16.65
C LYS A 688 36.56 30.83 -16.22
N VAL A 689 37.12 31.39 -15.14
CA VAL A 689 36.77 32.75 -14.69
C VAL A 689 37.10 33.77 -15.77
N ILE A 690 38.25 33.65 -16.46
CA ILE A 690 38.63 34.56 -17.56
C ILE A 690 37.66 34.43 -18.74
N GLU A 691 37.22 33.21 -19.08
CA GLU A 691 36.22 32.99 -20.14
C GLU A 691 34.87 33.66 -19.84
N LEU A 692 34.48 33.70 -18.56
CA LEU A 692 33.18 34.19 -18.12
C LEU A 692 33.16 35.69 -17.82
N LEU A 693 34.32 36.29 -17.53
CA LEU A 693 34.43 37.69 -17.13
C LEU A 693 34.69 38.60 -18.35
N PRO A 694 33.88 39.65 -18.58
CA PRO A 694 34.12 40.60 -19.67
C PRO A 694 35.49 41.30 -19.56
N GLU A 695 36.16 41.55 -20.69
CA GLU A 695 37.48 42.22 -20.72
C GLU A 695 37.46 43.64 -20.12
N ASN A 696 36.32 44.32 -20.20
CA ASN A 696 36.10 45.65 -19.64
C ASN A 696 35.75 45.63 -18.14
N HIS A 697 35.61 44.45 -17.52
CA HIS A 697 35.27 44.33 -16.11
C HIS A 697 36.45 44.72 -15.20
N GLY A 698 36.16 45.38 -14.08
CA GLY A 698 37.19 45.90 -13.17
C GLY A 698 38.09 44.82 -12.55
N GLN A 699 37.63 43.57 -12.49
CA GLN A 699 38.39 42.45 -11.96
C GLN A 699 39.15 41.63 -13.03
N TYR A 700 39.02 41.97 -14.32
CA TYR A 700 39.65 41.20 -15.41
C TYR A 700 41.17 41.19 -15.34
N SER A 701 41.77 42.36 -15.05
CA SER A 701 43.22 42.46 -14.82
C SER A 701 43.72 41.61 -13.65
N LEU A 702 42.90 41.43 -12.61
CA LEU A 702 43.24 40.59 -11.46
C LEU A 702 43.20 39.10 -11.84
N ALA A 703 42.19 38.68 -12.62
CA ALA A 703 42.10 37.32 -13.14
C ALA A 703 43.30 36.96 -14.05
N LEU A 704 43.77 37.90 -14.87
CA LEU A 704 44.98 37.73 -15.69
C LEU A 704 46.25 37.52 -14.84
N HIS A 705 46.45 38.33 -13.80
CA HIS A 705 47.60 38.11 -12.91
C HIS A 705 47.48 36.79 -12.13
N LEU A 706 46.26 36.34 -11.83
CA LEU A 706 46.01 35.04 -11.19
C LEU A 706 46.39 33.87 -12.08
N ILE A 707 46.12 33.93 -13.39
CA ILE A 707 46.49 32.82 -14.29
C ILE A 707 48.01 32.70 -14.40
N GLU A 708 48.70 33.83 -14.56
CA GLU A 708 50.18 33.87 -14.57
C GLU A 708 50.75 33.28 -13.28
N ALA A 709 50.14 33.59 -12.13
CA ALA A 709 50.54 33.06 -10.84
C ALA A 709 50.35 31.54 -10.74
N VAL A 710 49.21 31.01 -11.19
CA VAL A 710 48.92 29.57 -11.11
C VAL A 710 49.75 28.75 -12.11
N GLU A 711 49.98 29.27 -13.31
CA GLU A 711 50.86 28.65 -14.31
C GLU A 711 52.30 28.57 -13.82
N ALA A 712 52.80 29.65 -13.19
CA ALA A 712 54.15 29.68 -12.64
C ALA A 712 54.37 28.68 -11.49
N ILE A 713 53.31 28.26 -10.78
CA ILE A 713 53.35 27.19 -9.76
C ILE A 713 53.28 25.79 -10.42
N SER A 714 52.56 25.68 -11.54
CA SER A 714 52.32 24.39 -12.20
C SER A 714 53.52 23.90 -13.02
N LEU A 715 54.51 24.76 -13.27
CA LEU A 715 55.76 24.44 -13.96
C LEU A 715 56.78 23.86 -12.96
N PRO A 716 57.35 22.66 -13.22
CA PRO A 716 58.44 22.15 -12.38
C PRO A 716 59.62 23.13 -12.43
N SER A 717 60.19 23.43 -11.27
CA SER A 717 61.45 24.18 -11.19
C SER A 717 62.53 23.46 -12.00
N LEU A 718 63.01 24.09 -13.06
CA LEU A 718 64.17 23.66 -13.87
C LEU A 718 65.47 23.74 -13.07
#